data_AF-A0A9D7H379-F1
#
_entry.id   AF-A0A9D7H379-F1
#
_cell.length_a   1.000
_cell.length_b   1.000
_cell.length_c   1.000
_cell.angle_alpha   90.00
_cell.angle_beta   90.00
_cell.angle_gamma   90.00
#
_symmetry.space_group_name_H-M   'P 1'
#
loop_
_entity.id
_entity.type
_entity.pdbx_description
1 polymer ?
#
loop_
_entity_poly.entity_id
_entity_poly.type
_entity_poly.pdbx_seq_one_letter_code
_entity_poly.pdbx_strand_id
1 'polypeptide(L)'
;MRSPKPLSFHELLAPLRTKKKPRLTRESTAFQSWLTANGSGELVQWNKALSAMAPRAGYRNELFAAVTTSLSGALAIDDDGCRAARLRGLFLGMSPVLEDAEELWFATWAATPSTSSQVWASHQDERELTLLDDSLRNFVIRQYREDPYFSGDDPAERVVLSPELARLKVGKATSGLPRGLSPRDLEPRTDWIVALFFPEGDWYGLGDGLEGAPPFSAFAKEANLIKRWPHYQAYWLLHHLAFGNDGALRQLLPLVEASYAPAGELAKLAKAALAKGNVKLPHTSEKRLQGLRASARDARPDVFADGTKKAAGPRADGADAALASLEREAKRDAALAETLETWQALASGAGHVADLEKAFIDEWFEGQLEKQIETFMLARRGNAPALQHVLRSLASGIDARWFALGEALVRRGAPFEETHALVHPGATTALVVATGDFKLGAGRITELCGPVEELGRLRRLELAVAAEELVKRGAKNAAKALQFLVGEARRFAKQIDSFDTDTAASALGFLLRQGDSAAVAFVRKMFETASFSGANWRTLMGIVTLVDRELHGPLFADALEAAFARELGRHDDGDRAYVAATFAKCAPARARRYFEKRLANAATPQDSAALLAGLVTAAPADARIRKQATALLAKLKPTDEAECGAALALLRAAHEAGARGYAAEGRRWVAAKKTKYVNKELAAWLRAANLR
;
A
#
# COMPACT_ATOMS: atom_id res chain seq x y z
N MET A 1 11.51 -21.24 56.42
CA MET A 1 12.21 -21.16 55.12
C MET A 1 12.36 -19.70 54.75
N ARG A 2 13.59 -19.21 54.52
CA ARG A 2 13.80 -17.83 54.07
C ARG A 2 13.31 -17.72 52.63
N SER A 3 12.49 -16.70 52.32
CA SER A 3 12.14 -16.40 50.93
C SER A 3 13.44 -16.22 50.14
N PRO A 4 13.60 -16.89 48.98
CA PRO A 4 14.80 -16.75 48.18
C PRO A 4 15.02 -15.28 47.85
N LYS A 5 16.25 -14.81 48.00
CA LYS A 5 16.62 -13.42 47.66
C LYS A 5 16.23 -13.19 46.18
N PRO A 6 15.55 -12.07 45.85
CA PRO A 6 15.23 -11.78 44.46
C PRO A 6 16.54 -11.67 43.66
N LEU A 7 16.62 -12.41 42.55
CA LEU A 7 17.76 -12.36 41.64
C LEU A 7 17.85 -10.96 41.02
N SER A 8 19.06 -10.43 40.94
CA SER A 8 19.35 -9.17 40.27
C SER A 8 19.29 -9.34 38.75
N PHE A 9 19.02 -8.25 38.02
CA PHE A 9 19.11 -8.26 36.55
C PHE A 9 20.51 -8.58 36.03
N HIS A 10 21.56 -8.28 36.80
CA HIS A 10 22.91 -8.72 36.48
C HIS A 10 23.07 -10.25 36.45
N GLU A 11 22.37 -10.96 37.33
CA GLU A 11 22.35 -12.43 37.36
C GLU A 11 21.45 -12.99 36.25
N LEU A 12 20.33 -12.32 35.93
CA LEU A 12 19.41 -12.70 34.85
C LEU A 12 20.02 -12.53 33.45
N LEU A 13 20.84 -11.49 33.26
CA LEU A 13 21.50 -11.18 31.98
C LEU A 13 22.87 -11.85 31.84
N ALA A 14 23.40 -12.46 32.91
CA ALA A 14 24.69 -13.15 32.88
C ALA A 14 24.83 -14.19 31.76
N PRO A 15 23.81 -15.01 31.42
CA PRO A 15 23.90 -15.98 30.34
C PRO A 15 24.08 -15.36 28.94
N LEU A 16 23.72 -14.08 28.76
CA LEU A 16 23.76 -13.38 27.48
C LEU A 16 24.98 -12.47 27.32
N ARG A 17 25.99 -12.53 28.19
CA ARG A 17 27.09 -11.55 28.18
C ARG A 17 27.85 -11.50 26.85
N THR A 18 27.91 -10.32 26.24
CA THR A 18 28.87 -10.00 25.17
C THR A 18 29.92 -9.02 25.66
N LYS A 19 31.08 -8.94 24.95
CA LYS A 19 32.19 -8.03 25.31
C LYS A 19 31.96 -6.56 24.91
N LYS A 20 30.92 -6.25 24.12
CA LYS A 20 30.66 -4.88 23.65
C LYS A 20 29.72 -4.17 24.62
N LYS A 21 29.96 -2.88 24.87
CA LYS A 21 29.03 -2.02 25.64
C LYS A 21 28.08 -1.32 24.67
N PRO A 22 26.79 -1.15 25.01
CA PRO A 22 25.89 -0.36 24.18
C PRO A 22 26.33 1.11 24.24
N ARG A 23 26.32 1.82 23.11
CA ARG A 23 26.54 3.28 23.06
C ARG A 23 25.19 3.97 23.24
N LEU A 24 24.94 4.51 24.43
CA LEU A 24 23.76 5.35 24.67
C LEU A 24 23.96 6.71 24.00
N THR A 25 22.90 7.24 23.39
CA THR A 25 22.91 8.61 22.86
C THR A 25 22.93 9.64 24.01
N ARG A 26 23.28 10.88 23.68
CA ARG A 26 23.28 11.98 24.65
C ARG A 26 21.86 12.24 25.21
N GLU A 27 20.86 12.11 24.35
CA GLU A 27 19.43 12.24 24.66
C GLU A 27 18.99 11.13 25.62
N SER A 28 19.41 9.89 25.36
CA SER A 28 19.10 8.74 26.22
C SER A 28 19.68 8.92 27.62
N THR A 29 20.90 9.46 27.71
CA THR A 29 21.56 9.73 28.99
C THR A 29 20.81 10.80 29.81
N ALA A 30 20.24 11.82 29.14
CA ALA A 30 19.48 12.86 29.82
C ALA A 30 18.18 12.32 30.44
N PHE A 31 17.44 11.47 29.71
CA PHE A 31 16.19 10.90 30.22
C PHE A 31 16.40 9.89 31.35
N GLN A 32 17.52 9.17 31.35
CA GLN A 32 17.83 8.17 32.38
C GLN A 32 17.83 8.74 33.81
N SER A 33 18.23 10.00 34.01
CA SER A 33 18.18 10.65 35.32
C SER A 33 16.73 10.80 35.81
N TRP A 34 15.82 11.23 34.93
CA TRP A 34 14.39 11.33 35.26
C TRP A 34 13.80 9.95 35.58
N LEU A 35 14.10 8.95 34.74
CA LEU A 35 13.58 7.59 34.92
C LEU A 35 14.13 6.93 36.19
N THR A 36 15.37 7.22 36.58
CA THR A 36 15.95 6.73 37.84
C THR A 36 15.21 7.28 39.06
N ALA A 37 14.73 8.52 38.98
CA ALA A 37 14.00 9.17 40.08
C ALA A 37 12.51 8.82 40.12
N ASN A 38 11.89 8.50 38.97
CA ASN A 38 10.44 8.42 38.84
C ASN A 38 9.89 7.09 38.30
N GLY A 39 10.73 6.28 37.65
CA GLY A 39 10.35 5.01 37.06
C GLY A 39 10.22 3.88 38.08
N SER A 40 9.63 2.77 37.64
CA SER A 40 9.54 1.55 38.41
C SER A 40 10.93 1.04 38.82
N GLY A 41 11.04 0.52 40.05
CA GLY A 41 12.31 0.04 40.57
C GLY A 41 12.90 -1.09 39.71
N GLU A 42 12.05 -1.90 39.10
CA GLU A 42 12.45 -2.96 38.18
C GLU A 42 13.07 -2.42 36.88
N LEU A 43 12.42 -1.47 36.21
CA LEU A 43 12.97 -0.85 34.99
C LEU A 43 14.26 -0.07 35.27
N VAL A 44 14.36 0.58 36.43
CA VAL A 44 15.60 1.26 36.85
C VAL A 44 16.74 0.26 37.03
N GLN A 45 16.49 -0.88 37.65
CA GLN A 45 17.52 -1.93 37.81
C GLN A 45 17.90 -2.57 36.48
N TRP A 46 16.92 -2.82 35.61
CA TRP A 46 17.13 -3.26 34.23
C TRP A 46 18.08 -2.33 33.48
N ASN A 47 17.79 -1.03 33.49
CA ASN A 47 18.60 -0.02 32.82
C ASN A 47 20.02 0.08 33.38
N LYS A 48 20.19 -0.02 34.71
CA LYS A 48 21.50 -0.06 35.35
C LYS A 48 22.30 -1.28 34.89
N ALA A 49 21.67 -2.45 34.80
CA ALA A 49 22.32 -3.66 34.34
C ALA A 49 22.77 -3.54 32.87
N LEU A 50 21.88 -3.08 31.97
CA LEU A 50 22.20 -2.88 30.55
C LEU A 50 23.27 -1.81 30.29
N SER A 51 23.33 -0.76 31.10
CA SER A 51 24.39 0.26 30.98
C SER A 51 25.78 -0.31 31.32
N ALA A 52 25.84 -1.40 32.08
CA ALA A 52 27.08 -2.08 32.45
C ALA A 52 27.45 -3.24 31.51
N MET A 53 26.50 -3.85 30.81
CA MET A 53 26.71 -4.99 29.90
C MET A 53 25.74 -4.97 28.71
N ALA A 54 26.20 -5.29 27.49
CA ALA A 54 25.30 -5.60 26.38
C ALA A 54 24.98 -7.10 26.38
N PRO A 55 23.72 -7.50 26.60
CA PRO A 55 23.30 -8.88 26.38
C PRO A 55 23.24 -9.21 24.87
N ARG A 56 23.50 -10.48 24.51
CA ARG A 56 23.24 -11.10 23.21
C ARG A 56 21.73 -11.14 23.02
N ALA A 57 21.19 -10.31 22.15
CA ALA A 57 19.76 -10.27 21.89
C ALA A 57 19.39 -11.18 20.69
N GLY A 58 18.09 -11.32 20.44
CA GLY A 58 17.47 -12.08 19.35
C GLY A 58 17.91 -11.67 17.94
N TYR A 59 17.24 -12.21 16.92
CA TYR A 59 17.46 -11.85 15.52
C TYR A 59 17.50 -10.31 15.35
N ARG A 60 18.56 -9.80 14.70
CA ARG A 60 18.95 -8.36 14.57
C ARG A 60 19.55 -7.62 15.79
N ASN A 61 19.74 -8.26 16.95
CA ASN A 61 20.60 -7.84 18.08
C ASN A 61 20.18 -6.60 18.92
N GLU A 62 18.94 -6.43 19.40
CA GLU A 62 18.63 -5.22 20.20
C GLU A 62 17.87 -5.45 21.51
N LEU A 63 18.62 -5.44 22.63
CA LEU A 63 18.13 -5.17 23.99
C LEU A 63 18.51 -3.73 24.33
N PHE A 64 17.53 -2.84 24.43
CA PHE A 64 17.79 -1.42 24.70
C PHE A 64 17.65 -1.08 26.18
N ALA A 65 18.56 -0.24 26.67
CA ALA A 65 18.28 0.55 27.87
C ALA A 65 17.12 1.52 27.56
N ALA A 66 16.70 2.34 28.54
CA ALA A 66 15.82 3.47 28.29
C ALA A 66 16.43 4.45 27.25
N VAL A 67 16.26 4.12 25.98
CA VAL A 67 16.63 4.88 24.80
C VAL A 67 15.32 5.48 24.34
N THR A 68 15.08 6.70 24.76
CA THR A 68 13.96 7.48 24.25
C THR A 68 14.33 7.93 22.86
N THR A 69 13.67 7.35 21.87
CA THR A 69 13.75 7.87 20.50
C THR A 69 13.03 9.22 20.48
N SER A 70 13.57 10.17 19.74
CA SER A 70 12.84 11.41 19.47
C SER A 70 11.61 11.15 18.60
N LEU A 71 10.67 12.11 18.54
CA LEU A 71 9.59 12.03 17.57
C LEU A 71 10.15 11.97 16.15
N SER A 72 11.10 12.86 15.84
CA SER A 72 11.76 12.89 14.52
C SER A 72 12.50 11.58 14.22
N GLY A 73 13.15 10.97 15.22
CA GLY A 73 13.85 9.70 15.06
C GLY A 73 12.91 8.52 14.82
N ALA A 74 11.75 8.49 15.48
CA ALA A 74 10.75 7.45 15.26
C ALA A 74 10.08 7.56 13.89
N LEU A 75 10.01 8.77 13.32
CA LEU A 75 9.44 9.03 11.99
C LEU A 75 10.42 8.82 10.83
N ALA A 76 11.72 8.78 11.09
CA ALA A 76 12.76 8.68 10.06
C ALA A 76 13.10 7.24 9.65
N ILE A 77 12.46 6.23 10.26
CA ILE A 77 12.68 4.82 9.94
C ILE A 77 11.70 4.43 8.85
N ASP A 78 12.22 4.16 7.64
CA ASP A 78 11.40 4.10 6.43
C ASP A 78 10.52 2.83 6.31
N ASP A 79 10.87 1.71 6.94
CA ASP A 79 9.98 0.54 7.17
C ASP A 79 10.71 -0.52 8.02
N ASP A 80 10.23 -0.81 9.23
CA ASP A 80 10.81 -1.84 10.13
C ASP A 80 9.77 -2.81 10.70
N GLY A 81 8.55 -2.83 10.17
CA GLY A 81 7.43 -3.60 10.74
C GLY A 81 6.87 -3.01 12.05
N CYS A 82 7.68 -2.34 12.87
CA CYS A 82 7.29 -1.86 14.20
C CYS A 82 7.06 -0.34 14.31
N ARG A 83 7.10 0.41 13.19
CA ARG A 83 6.99 1.88 13.14
C ARG A 83 5.81 2.46 13.94
N ALA A 84 4.62 1.86 13.84
CA ALA A 84 3.43 2.31 14.55
C ALA A 84 3.58 2.09 16.06
N ALA A 85 4.01 0.90 16.47
CA ALA A 85 4.29 0.58 17.86
C ALA A 85 5.33 1.52 18.48
N ARG A 86 6.42 1.81 17.75
CA ARG A 86 7.48 2.73 18.18
C ARG A 86 6.94 4.14 18.41
N LEU A 87 6.12 4.64 17.48
CA LEU A 87 5.46 5.94 17.60
C LEU A 87 4.51 5.98 18.80
N ARG A 88 3.67 4.94 19.00
CA ARG A 88 2.76 4.81 20.15
C ARG A 88 3.53 4.81 21.47
N GLY A 89 4.66 4.11 21.53
CA GLY A 89 5.58 4.07 22.67
C GLY A 89 5.94 5.44 23.23
N LEU A 90 6.05 6.46 22.36
CA LEU A 90 6.38 7.84 22.76
C LEU A 90 5.27 8.51 23.61
N PHE A 91 4.05 7.99 23.57
CA PHE A 91 2.87 8.59 24.20
C PHE A 91 2.24 7.73 25.30
N LEU A 92 2.71 6.49 25.51
CA LEU A 92 2.13 5.53 26.45
C LEU A 92 2.93 5.33 27.74
N GLY A 93 4.04 6.06 27.92
CA GLY A 93 4.83 5.99 29.16
C GLY A 93 5.54 4.65 29.34
N MET A 94 6.14 4.16 28.26
CA MET A 94 6.86 2.89 28.22
C MET A 94 8.19 3.03 27.49
N SER A 95 9.13 2.13 27.78
CA SER A 95 10.45 2.08 27.13
C SER A 95 10.57 0.82 26.29
N PRO A 96 11.12 0.87 25.06
CA PRO A 96 11.51 -0.32 24.33
C PRO A 96 12.48 -1.17 25.15
N VAL A 97 12.34 -2.48 25.06
CA VAL A 97 13.13 -3.46 25.82
C VAL A 97 13.79 -4.43 24.86
N LEU A 98 13.01 -5.07 23.99
CA LEU A 98 13.44 -5.96 22.91
C LEU A 98 12.78 -5.53 21.61
N GLU A 99 13.39 -5.91 20.50
CA GLU A 99 12.84 -5.74 19.15
C GLU A 99 13.25 -6.93 18.27
N ASP A 100 12.34 -7.39 17.41
CA ASP A 100 12.54 -8.32 16.31
C ASP A 100 12.05 -7.67 15.00
N ALA A 101 12.25 -8.32 13.84
CA ALA A 101 11.86 -7.82 12.53
C ALA A 101 10.36 -7.49 12.40
N GLU A 102 9.51 -8.08 13.24
CA GLU A 102 8.05 -7.93 13.19
C GLU A 102 7.42 -7.62 14.55
N GLU A 103 8.18 -7.62 15.67
CA GLU A 103 7.62 -7.44 17.03
C GLU A 103 8.46 -6.50 17.89
N LEU A 104 7.80 -5.58 18.62
CA LEU A 104 8.45 -4.65 19.53
C LEU A 104 7.90 -4.80 20.95
N TRP A 105 8.79 -5.01 21.92
CA TRP A 105 8.46 -5.19 23.33
C TRP A 105 8.78 -3.96 24.17
N PHE A 106 7.87 -3.59 25.06
CA PHE A 106 7.95 -2.41 25.90
C PHE A 106 7.81 -2.74 27.39
N ALA A 107 8.43 -1.95 28.25
CA ALA A 107 8.19 -1.96 29.69
C ALA A 107 7.65 -0.63 30.20
N THR A 108 6.60 -0.68 31.02
CA THR A 108 5.95 0.51 31.58
C THR A 108 6.85 1.26 32.57
N TRP A 109 6.84 2.59 32.53
CA TRP A 109 7.57 3.41 33.51
C TRP A 109 6.89 3.39 34.87
N ALA A 110 5.56 3.37 34.89
CA ALA A 110 4.79 3.26 36.12
C ALA A 110 4.95 1.84 36.69
N ALA A 111 5.09 1.78 38.02
CA ALA A 111 5.17 0.52 38.72
C ALA A 111 3.77 -0.01 39.06
N THR A 112 3.60 -1.33 38.98
CA THR A 112 2.47 -2.02 39.59
C THR A 112 2.49 -1.89 41.12
N PRO A 113 1.41 -2.27 41.84
CA PRO A 113 1.41 -2.35 43.30
C PRO A 113 2.52 -3.25 43.87
N SER A 114 2.97 -4.25 43.10
CA SER A 114 4.12 -5.10 43.44
C SER A 114 5.47 -4.49 43.03
N THR A 115 5.49 -3.22 42.63
CA THR A 115 6.66 -2.41 42.21
C THR A 115 7.35 -2.86 40.91
N SER A 116 6.72 -3.75 40.15
CA SER A 116 7.22 -4.27 38.87
C SER A 116 6.81 -3.41 37.68
N SER A 117 7.48 -3.61 36.54
CA SER A 117 7.13 -3.00 35.24
C SER A 117 6.43 -4.05 34.41
N GLN A 118 5.25 -3.72 33.89
CA GLN A 118 4.56 -4.63 32.99
C GLN A 118 5.22 -4.60 31.62
N VAL A 119 5.27 -5.76 30.96
CA VAL A 119 5.82 -5.92 29.62
C VAL A 119 4.69 -6.11 28.62
N TRP A 120 4.72 -5.29 27.58
CA TRP A 120 3.74 -5.25 26.50
C TRP A 120 4.44 -5.51 25.17
N ALA A 121 3.70 -5.97 24.18
CA ALA A 121 4.20 -6.20 22.83
C ALA A 121 3.24 -5.71 21.77
N SER A 122 3.77 -5.42 20.59
CA SER A 122 2.98 -5.19 19.38
C SER A 122 3.70 -5.85 18.20
N HIS A 123 2.95 -6.65 17.45
CA HIS A 123 3.38 -7.22 16.17
C HIS A 123 3.08 -6.25 15.02
N GLN A 124 3.79 -6.35 13.90
CA GLN A 124 3.70 -5.43 12.75
C GLN A 124 2.30 -5.36 12.13
N ASP A 125 1.56 -6.47 12.20
CA ASP A 125 0.20 -6.61 11.66
C ASP A 125 -0.88 -6.31 12.71
N GLU A 126 -0.50 -6.05 13.97
CA GLU A 126 -1.44 -5.89 15.06
C GLU A 126 -1.68 -4.42 15.39
N ARG A 127 -2.96 -4.06 15.44
CA ARG A 127 -3.39 -2.75 15.95
C ARG A 127 -3.13 -2.62 17.45
N GLU A 128 -3.33 -3.71 18.21
CA GLU A 128 -3.42 -3.71 19.68
C GLU A 128 -2.10 -4.05 20.37
N LEU A 129 -1.90 -3.51 21.57
CA LEU A 129 -0.81 -3.87 22.47
C LEU A 129 -1.22 -5.04 23.34
N THR A 130 -0.46 -6.13 23.25
CA THR A 130 -0.67 -7.33 24.04
C THR A 130 0.12 -7.26 25.34
N LEU A 131 -0.55 -7.41 26.48
CA LEU A 131 0.12 -7.57 27.78
C LEU A 131 0.69 -8.99 27.87
N LEU A 132 2.02 -9.10 27.97
CA LEU A 132 2.71 -10.38 28.03
C LEU A 132 3.00 -10.81 29.46
N ASP A 133 3.59 -9.92 30.26
CA ASP A 133 4.13 -10.26 31.57
C ASP A 133 3.94 -9.12 32.58
N ASP A 134 3.68 -9.45 33.85
CA ASP A 134 3.55 -8.44 34.92
C ASP A 134 4.87 -7.87 35.43
N SER A 135 6.00 -8.37 34.90
CA SER A 135 7.35 -8.06 35.36
C SER A 135 8.36 -8.29 34.24
N LEU A 136 9.32 -7.38 34.12
CA LEU A 136 10.48 -7.53 33.21
C LEU A 136 11.29 -8.80 33.51
N ARG A 137 11.42 -9.16 34.79
CA ARG A 137 12.10 -10.40 35.18
C ARG A 137 11.36 -11.64 34.68
N ASN A 138 10.03 -11.67 34.79
CA ASN A 138 9.22 -12.78 34.30
C ASN A 138 9.36 -12.91 32.78
N PHE A 139 9.27 -11.79 32.08
CA PHE A 139 9.49 -11.73 30.64
C PHE A 139 10.84 -12.33 30.23
N VAL A 140 11.95 -11.89 30.82
CA VAL A 140 13.29 -12.40 30.50
C VAL A 140 13.40 -13.92 30.75
N ILE A 141 12.82 -14.41 31.85
CA ILE A 141 12.82 -15.85 32.16
C ILE A 141 12.00 -16.63 31.13
N ARG A 142 10.85 -16.09 30.71
CA ARG A 142 9.98 -16.68 29.70
C ARG A 142 10.70 -16.76 28.35
N GLN A 143 11.33 -15.68 27.93
CA GLN A 143 12.12 -15.61 26.70
C GLN A 143 13.18 -16.72 26.65
N TYR A 144 13.96 -16.93 27.71
CA TYR A 144 14.95 -18.01 27.74
C TYR A 144 14.39 -19.43 27.65
N ARG A 145 13.11 -19.63 28.00
CA ARG A 145 12.50 -20.96 28.09
C ARG A 145 11.67 -21.31 26.88
N GLU A 146 10.96 -20.33 26.35
CA GLU A 146 9.87 -20.53 25.39
C GLU A 146 10.25 -20.03 24.00
N ASP A 147 11.16 -19.07 23.88
CA ASP A 147 11.59 -18.57 22.59
C ASP A 147 12.54 -19.58 21.90
N PRO A 148 12.22 -20.06 20.68
CA PRO A 148 13.06 -21.01 19.95
C PRO A 148 14.49 -20.52 19.70
N TYR A 149 14.74 -19.21 19.66
CA TYR A 149 16.09 -18.65 19.51
C TYR A 149 16.98 -18.93 20.72
N PHE A 150 16.44 -18.83 21.94
CA PHE A 150 17.20 -19.07 23.18
C PHE A 150 17.14 -20.53 23.64
N SER A 151 16.08 -21.25 23.25
CA SER A 151 15.78 -22.62 23.71
C SER A 151 15.98 -23.72 22.66
N GLY A 152 16.29 -23.35 21.41
CA GLY A 152 16.35 -24.24 20.25
C GLY A 152 17.50 -25.25 20.23
N ASP A 153 17.53 -26.04 19.15
CA ASP A 153 18.39 -27.22 19.02
C ASP A 153 19.87 -26.91 18.69
N ASP A 154 20.21 -25.68 18.29
CA ASP A 154 21.60 -25.28 18.02
C ASP A 154 22.40 -25.11 19.34
N PRO A 155 23.36 -26.00 19.63
CA PRO A 155 24.13 -25.93 20.87
C PRO A 155 25.01 -24.67 21.02
N ALA A 156 25.30 -23.96 19.93
CA ALA A 156 26.13 -22.76 19.93
C ALA A 156 25.36 -21.48 20.33
N GLU A 157 24.03 -21.52 20.25
CA GLU A 157 23.14 -20.38 20.51
C GLU A 157 22.26 -20.59 21.75
N ARG A 158 22.08 -21.85 22.16
CA ARG A 158 21.28 -22.24 23.31
C ARG A 158 21.75 -21.63 24.63
N VAL A 159 20.82 -21.01 25.34
CA VAL A 159 21.04 -20.50 26.70
C VAL A 159 20.71 -21.57 27.73
N VAL A 160 21.69 -21.99 28.53
CA VAL A 160 21.48 -22.92 29.64
C VAL A 160 21.22 -22.13 30.92
N LEU A 161 19.98 -22.18 31.40
CA LEU A 161 19.59 -21.57 32.67
C LEU A 161 20.15 -22.34 33.86
N SER A 162 20.54 -21.62 34.92
CA SER A 162 20.88 -22.27 36.19
C SER A 162 19.65 -22.99 36.77
N PRO A 163 19.83 -24.05 37.59
CA PRO A 163 18.71 -24.76 38.21
C PRO A 163 17.78 -23.86 39.02
N GLU A 164 18.31 -22.79 39.63
CA GLU A 164 17.54 -21.78 40.35
C GLU A 164 16.64 -20.98 39.40
N LEU A 165 17.19 -20.54 38.26
CA LEU A 165 16.44 -19.82 37.23
C LEU A 165 15.39 -20.70 36.55
N ALA A 166 15.70 -21.97 36.30
CA ALA A 166 14.78 -22.93 35.67
C ALA A 166 13.56 -23.28 36.56
N ARG A 167 13.66 -23.12 37.88
CA ARG A 167 12.59 -23.42 38.85
C ARG A 167 11.62 -22.26 39.12
N LEU A 168 11.91 -21.05 38.62
CA LEU A 168 11.03 -19.90 38.83
C LEU A 168 9.71 -20.10 38.08
N LYS A 169 8.57 -19.87 38.74
CA LYS A 169 7.27 -19.90 38.07
C LYS A 169 6.99 -18.53 37.44
N VAL A 170 6.67 -18.52 36.15
CA VAL A 170 6.14 -17.35 35.45
C VAL A 170 4.62 -17.37 35.63
N GLY A 171 4.07 -16.30 36.22
CA GLY A 171 2.62 -16.16 36.43
C GLY A 171 1.92 -15.63 35.19
N LYS A 172 0.59 -15.83 35.09
CA LYS A 172 -0.22 -15.16 34.06
C LYS A 172 -0.26 -13.66 34.34
N ALA A 173 -0.12 -12.85 33.29
CA ALA A 173 -0.16 -11.40 33.40
C ALA A 173 -1.57 -10.87 33.70
N THR A 174 -1.64 -9.86 34.56
CA THR A 174 -2.88 -9.18 34.96
C THR A 174 -2.61 -7.67 35.08
N SER A 175 -3.45 -6.83 34.47
CA SER A 175 -3.26 -5.37 34.55
C SER A 175 -3.33 -4.87 36.00
N GLY A 176 -2.16 -4.56 36.60
CA GLY A 176 -2.05 -4.01 37.95
C GLY A 176 -1.90 -2.48 37.99
N LEU A 177 -1.77 -1.81 36.86
CA LEU A 177 -1.48 -0.37 36.82
C LEU A 177 -2.70 0.50 37.17
N PRO A 178 -2.51 1.68 37.78
CA PRO A 178 -3.58 2.65 37.97
C PRO A 178 -4.23 3.06 36.65
N ARG A 179 -5.53 3.34 36.68
CA ARG A 179 -6.28 3.84 35.52
C ARG A 179 -5.62 5.09 34.93
N GLY A 180 -5.45 5.12 33.62
CA GLY A 180 -4.78 6.20 32.90
C GLY A 180 -3.24 6.12 32.93
N LEU A 181 -2.66 5.08 33.52
CA LEU A 181 -1.22 4.78 33.37
C LEU A 181 -0.99 3.42 32.70
N SER A 182 -2.05 2.64 32.46
CA SER A 182 -1.99 1.40 31.70
C SER A 182 -1.93 1.72 30.20
N PRO A 183 -1.03 1.09 29.41
CA PRO A 183 -1.04 1.20 27.96
C PRO A 183 -2.41 0.90 27.34
N ARG A 184 -3.15 -0.08 27.87
CA ARG A 184 -4.52 -0.39 27.43
C ARG A 184 -5.51 0.77 27.55
N ASP A 185 -5.35 1.65 28.55
CA ASP A 185 -6.24 2.80 28.73
C ASP A 185 -5.92 3.95 27.75
N LEU A 186 -4.67 4.02 27.29
CA LEU A 186 -4.11 5.15 26.56
C LEU A 186 -3.89 4.85 25.07
N GLU A 187 -3.71 3.58 24.71
CA GLU A 187 -3.48 3.12 23.34
C GLU A 187 -4.52 3.66 22.36
N PRO A 188 -5.85 3.58 22.61
CA PRO A 188 -6.83 4.12 21.67
C PRO A 188 -6.59 5.60 21.36
N ARG A 189 -6.02 6.36 22.30
CA ARG A 189 -5.74 7.78 22.14
C ARG A 189 -4.58 8.09 21.20
N THR A 190 -3.80 7.08 20.84
CA THR A 190 -2.65 7.20 19.94
C THR A 190 -2.99 6.90 18.49
N ASP A 191 -4.20 6.38 18.20
CA ASP A 191 -4.59 6.00 16.84
C ASP A 191 -4.63 7.20 15.88
N TRP A 192 -5.17 8.35 16.29
CA TRP A 192 -5.11 9.57 15.47
C TRP A 192 -3.68 10.09 15.27
N ILE A 193 -2.76 9.79 16.19
CA ILE A 193 -1.35 10.17 16.06
C ILE A 193 -0.68 9.30 14.99
N VAL A 194 -0.91 7.98 15.04
CA VAL A 194 -0.46 7.06 14.00
C VAL A 194 -1.05 7.45 12.65
N ALA A 195 -2.36 7.69 12.58
CA ALA A 195 -3.06 8.13 11.37
C ALA A 195 -2.65 9.54 10.89
N LEU A 196 -2.03 10.38 11.74
CA LEU A 196 -1.48 11.68 11.35
C LEU A 196 -0.07 11.57 10.72
N PHE A 197 0.71 10.57 11.11
CA PHE A 197 2.09 10.42 10.62
C PHE A 197 2.24 9.34 9.54
N PHE A 198 1.48 8.25 9.62
CA PHE A 198 1.55 7.12 8.68
C PHE A 198 0.22 6.97 7.91
N PRO A 199 0.08 7.64 6.74
CA PRO A 199 -1.18 7.75 6.01
C PRO A 199 -1.56 6.45 5.30
N GLU A 200 -0.61 5.52 5.17
CA GLU A 200 -0.90 4.14 4.75
C GLU A 200 -1.66 3.36 5.85
N GLY A 201 -2.23 4.05 6.84
CA GLY A 201 -2.83 3.49 8.06
C GLY A 201 -4.02 2.55 7.87
N ASP A 202 -4.50 2.36 6.64
CA ASP A 202 -5.43 1.29 6.28
C ASP A 202 -4.84 -0.11 6.58
N TRP A 203 -3.51 -0.26 6.51
CA TRP A 203 -2.82 -1.50 6.90
C TRP A 203 -3.07 -1.85 8.39
N TYR A 204 -3.36 -0.86 9.23
CA TYR A 204 -3.65 -1.02 10.66
C TYR A 204 -5.15 -0.92 11.00
N GLY A 205 -6.02 -0.72 10.00
CA GLY A 205 -7.47 -0.56 10.20
C GLY A 205 -7.87 0.67 11.04
N LEU A 206 -7.11 1.77 10.96
CA LEU A 206 -7.27 2.93 11.84
C LEU A 206 -8.20 4.04 11.33
N GLY A 207 -8.43 4.13 10.02
CA GLY A 207 -9.10 5.28 9.42
C GLY A 207 -8.37 6.60 9.77
N ASP A 208 -9.11 7.63 10.18
CA ASP A 208 -8.53 8.90 10.68
C ASP A 208 -8.12 8.87 12.16
N GLY A 209 -8.49 7.81 12.89
CA GLY A 209 -8.20 7.61 14.31
C GLY A 209 -8.84 8.63 15.28
N LEU A 210 -9.66 9.57 14.80
CA LEU A 210 -10.13 10.71 15.58
C LEU A 210 -11.06 10.33 16.74
N GLU A 211 -11.70 9.17 16.69
CA GLU A 211 -12.47 8.62 17.80
C GLU A 211 -11.62 8.50 19.09
N GLY A 212 -10.33 8.21 18.94
CA GLY A 212 -9.38 8.11 20.04
C GLY A 212 -8.97 9.45 20.65
N ALA A 213 -9.11 10.57 19.94
CA ALA A 213 -8.69 11.88 20.44
C ALA A 213 -9.54 12.30 21.67
N PRO A 214 -8.96 12.60 22.83
CA PRO A 214 -9.72 13.02 24.00
C PRO A 214 -10.29 14.43 23.82
N PRO A 215 -11.46 14.74 24.41
CA PRO A 215 -12.00 16.09 24.38
C PRO A 215 -11.02 17.09 25.02
N PHE A 216 -11.06 18.34 24.59
CA PHE A 216 -10.29 19.43 25.21
C PHE A 216 -10.55 19.53 26.72
N SER A 217 -11.76 19.20 27.18
CA SER A 217 -12.11 19.19 28.62
C SER A 217 -11.33 18.16 29.44
N ALA A 218 -10.75 17.13 28.82
CA ALA A 218 -9.90 16.15 29.50
C ALA A 218 -8.56 16.75 29.92
N PHE A 219 -8.04 17.75 29.20
CA PHE A 219 -6.77 18.42 29.53
C PHE A 219 -6.74 18.94 30.96
N ALA A 220 -7.82 19.60 31.41
CA ALA A 220 -7.93 20.11 32.77
C ALA A 220 -8.04 18.99 33.82
N LYS A 221 -8.72 17.88 33.49
CA LYS A 221 -8.88 16.71 34.37
C LYS A 221 -7.57 15.95 34.58
N GLU A 222 -6.67 16.03 33.61
CA GLU A 222 -5.38 15.32 33.62
C GLU A 222 -4.21 16.17 34.11
N ALA A 223 -4.45 17.38 34.63
CA ALA A 223 -3.43 18.30 35.09
C ALA A 223 -2.39 17.67 36.05
N ASN A 224 -2.81 16.77 36.95
CA ASN A 224 -1.90 16.07 37.86
C ASN A 224 -1.02 15.04 37.13
N LEU A 225 -1.55 14.36 36.11
CA LEU A 225 -0.79 13.41 35.30
C LEU A 225 0.22 14.15 34.41
N ILE A 226 -0.20 15.26 33.78
CA ILE A 226 0.64 16.12 32.94
C ILE A 226 1.85 16.65 33.73
N LYS A 227 1.66 17.11 34.97
CA LYS A 227 2.77 17.59 35.80
C LYS A 227 3.78 16.50 36.16
N ARG A 228 3.34 15.24 36.22
CA ARG A 228 4.14 14.13 36.72
C ARG A 228 4.78 13.30 35.61
N TRP A 229 4.13 13.18 34.46
CA TRP A 229 4.49 12.19 33.44
C TRP A 229 4.80 12.85 32.08
N PRO A 230 6.06 12.76 31.60
CA PRO A 230 6.48 13.42 30.36
C PRO A 230 5.76 12.94 29.09
N HIS A 231 5.27 11.69 29.04
CA HIS A 231 4.50 11.19 27.90
C HIS A 231 3.14 11.89 27.77
N TYR A 232 2.50 12.26 28.88
CA TYR A 232 1.30 13.11 28.87
C TYR A 232 1.59 14.52 28.36
N GLN A 233 2.77 15.07 28.69
CA GLN A 233 3.18 16.37 28.17
C GLN A 233 3.41 16.31 26.67
N ALA A 234 4.12 15.29 26.17
CA ALA A 234 4.29 15.04 24.74
C ALA A 234 2.93 14.90 24.04
N TYR A 235 2.03 14.08 24.60
CA TYR A 235 0.69 13.87 24.07
C TYR A 235 -0.08 15.19 23.91
N TRP A 236 -0.22 15.94 25.01
CA TRP A 236 -1.00 17.18 25.01
C TRP A 236 -0.33 18.29 24.19
N LEU A 237 1.00 18.32 24.08
CA LEU A 237 1.71 19.22 23.18
C LEU A 237 1.34 18.93 21.72
N LEU A 238 1.42 17.66 21.30
CA LEU A 238 1.05 17.25 19.94
C LEU A 238 -0.43 17.50 19.66
N HIS A 239 -1.32 17.14 20.60
CA HIS A 239 -2.75 17.40 20.52
C HIS A 239 -3.05 18.88 20.28
N HIS A 240 -2.53 19.77 21.13
CA HIS A 240 -2.84 21.20 21.01
C HIS A 240 -2.15 21.86 19.81
N LEU A 241 -0.98 21.37 19.38
CA LEU A 241 -0.35 21.74 18.11
C LEU A 241 -1.22 21.35 16.91
N ALA A 242 -1.66 20.08 16.87
CA ALA A 242 -2.47 19.52 15.80
C ALA A 242 -3.82 20.24 15.69
N PHE A 243 -4.47 20.56 16.80
CA PHE A 243 -5.80 21.20 16.80
C PHE A 243 -5.80 22.73 16.95
N GLY A 244 -4.64 23.39 17.04
CA GLY A 244 -4.56 24.86 17.11
C GLY A 244 -5.11 25.45 18.43
N ASN A 245 -4.83 24.77 19.55
CA ASN A 245 -5.27 25.17 20.87
C ASN A 245 -4.20 26.02 21.59
N ASP A 246 -3.87 27.19 21.03
CA ASP A 246 -2.73 28.03 21.43
C ASP A 246 -2.73 28.43 22.91
N GLY A 247 -3.91 28.67 23.49
CA GLY A 247 -4.04 28.99 24.92
C GLY A 247 -3.53 27.85 25.81
N ALA A 248 -3.85 26.61 25.46
CA ALA A 248 -3.39 25.43 26.20
C ALA A 248 -1.90 25.14 25.96
N LEU A 249 -1.37 25.39 24.76
CA LEU A 249 0.07 25.31 24.49
C LEU A 249 0.88 26.22 25.43
N ARG A 250 0.44 27.47 25.62
CA ARG A 250 1.11 28.40 26.55
C ARG A 250 1.11 27.92 28.00
N GLN A 251 0.05 27.21 28.42
CA GLN A 251 -0.04 26.62 29.77
C GLN A 251 0.86 25.40 29.94
N LEU A 252 1.07 24.62 28.87
CA LEU A 252 1.82 23.38 28.91
C LEU A 252 3.33 23.59 28.81
N LEU A 253 3.78 24.57 28.02
CA LEU A 253 5.20 24.85 27.78
C LEU A 253 6.08 25.01 29.06
N PRO A 254 5.61 25.64 30.16
CA PRO A 254 6.36 25.72 31.41
C PRO A 254 6.51 24.39 32.17
N LEU A 255 5.68 23.39 31.86
CA LEU A 255 5.63 22.10 32.55
C LEU A 255 6.49 21.02 31.87
N VAL A 256 7.11 21.34 30.72
CA VAL A 256 7.78 20.36 29.87
C VAL A 256 9.07 19.83 30.49
N GLU A 257 9.13 18.51 30.66
CA GLU A 257 10.34 17.75 30.99
C GLU A 257 11.19 17.59 29.72
N ALA A 258 12.11 18.52 29.50
CA ALA A 258 12.93 18.57 28.30
C ALA A 258 13.92 17.39 28.17
N SER A 259 14.21 16.67 29.27
CA SER A 259 15.02 15.44 29.20
C SER A 259 14.31 14.30 28.47
N TYR A 260 12.97 14.35 28.35
CA TYR A 260 12.21 13.45 27.51
C TYR A 260 12.15 14.00 26.07
N ALA A 261 12.93 13.39 25.16
CA ALA A 261 13.15 13.91 23.81
C ALA A 261 11.86 14.24 23.02
N PRO A 262 10.80 13.39 23.00
CA PRO A 262 9.55 13.74 22.31
C PRO A 262 8.88 15.01 22.84
N ALA A 263 8.80 15.19 24.16
CA ALA A 263 8.23 16.40 24.76
C ALA A 263 9.10 17.63 24.47
N GLY A 264 10.43 17.49 24.53
CA GLY A 264 11.37 18.55 24.19
C GLY A 264 11.26 19.02 22.73
N GLU A 265 11.12 18.10 21.78
CA GLU A 265 10.91 18.42 20.36
C GLU A 265 9.58 19.12 20.13
N LEU A 266 8.48 18.55 20.64
CA LEU A 266 7.15 19.13 20.50
C LEU A 266 7.05 20.51 21.16
N ALA A 267 7.75 20.74 22.28
CA ALA A 267 7.81 22.06 22.90
C ALA A 267 8.54 23.10 22.04
N LYS A 268 9.60 22.71 21.32
CA LYS A 268 10.26 23.61 20.34
C LYS A 268 9.32 23.95 19.19
N LEU A 269 8.59 22.96 18.69
CA LEU A 269 7.60 23.15 17.63
C LEU A 269 6.44 24.05 18.10
N ALA A 270 5.93 23.84 19.31
CA ALA A 270 4.89 24.68 19.92
C ALA A 270 5.34 26.13 20.09
N LYS A 271 6.58 26.37 20.58
CA LYS A 271 7.14 27.72 20.67
C LYS A 271 7.25 28.39 19.30
N ALA A 272 7.68 27.65 18.28
CA ALA A 272 7.78 28.17 16.91
C ALA A 272 6.41 28.49 16.32
N ALA A 273 5.41 27.62 16.53
CA ALA A 273 4.04 27.82 16.07
C ALA A 273 3.41 29.07 16.72
N LEU A 274 3.54 29.23 18.04
CA LEU A 274 3.03 30.39 18.77
C LEU A 274 3.69 31.71 18.34
N ALA A 275 4.94 31.67 17.85
CA ALA A 275 5.67 32.84 17.39
C ALA A 275 5.40 33.21 15.92
N LYS A 276 5.21 32.21 15.05
CA LYS A 276 5.12 32.41 13.59
C LYS A 276 3.72 32.19 13.02
N GLY A 277 2.75 31.73 13.81
CA GLY A 277 1.38 31.43 13.40
C GLY A 277 1.23 30.13 12.59
N ASN A 278 2.31 29.51 12.12
CA ASN A 278 2.27 28.31 11.29
C ASN A 278 2.81 27.09 12.05
N VAL A 279 2.03 26.01 12.07
CA VAL A 279 2.44 24.71 12.64
C VAL A 279 3.19 23.92 11.57
N LYS A 280 4.42 23.49 11.88
CA LYS A 280 5.20 22.57 11.05
C LYS A 280 5.54 21.34 11.88
N LEU A 281 4.83 20.24 11.64
CA LEU A 281 5.19 18.95 12.23
C LEU A 281 6.16 18.21 11.29
N PRO A 282 7.16 17.49 11.83
CA PRO A 282 8.04 16.62 11.04
C PRO A 282 7.22 15.59 10.26
N HIS A 283 7.60 15.30 9.01
CA HIS A 283 6.97 14.27 8.18
C HIS A 283 5.45 14.43 7.97
N THR A 284 4.87 15.62 8.23
CA THR A 284 3.46 15.92 7.99
C THR A 284 3.31 17.13 7.09
N SER A 285 2.50 17.01 6.03
CA SER A 285 2.16 18.15 5.17
C SER A 285 1.18 19.10 5.87
N GLU A 286 1.21 20.38 5.52
CA GLU A 286 0.23 21.35 6.01
C GLU A 286 -1.19 20.93 5.62
N LYS A 287 -1.35 20.40 4.40
CA LYS A 287 -2.59 19.84 3.87
C LYS A 287 -3.17 18.78 4.82
N ARG A 288 -2.35 17.83 5.27
CA ARG A 288 -2.78 16.75 6.18
C ARG A 288 -3.22 17.26 7.54
N LEU A 289 -2.51 18.25 8.11
CA LEU A 289 -2.95 18.92 9.34
C LEU A 289 -4.27 19.66 9.15
N GLN A 290 -4.47 20.32 8.00
CA GLN A 290 -5.74 20.96 7.67
C GLN A 290 -6.86 19.92 7.50
N GLY A 291 -6.58 18.77 6.88
CA GLY A 291 -7.48 17.62 6.80
C GLY A 291 -7.90 17.14 8.17
N LEU A 292 -6.95 16.78 9.05
CA LEU A 292 -7.25 16.34 10.42
C LEU A 292 -8.14 17.36 11.17
N ARG A 293 -7.83 18.65 11.05
CA ARG A 293 -8.63 19.72 11.68
C ARG A 293 -10.03 19.84 11.07
N ALA A 294 -10.18 19.56 9.78
CA ALA A 294 -11.48 19.56 9.11
C ALA A 294 -12.31 18.35 9.56
N SER A 295 -11.78 17.12 9.55
CA SER A 295 -12.49 15.95 10.08
C SER A 295 -12.85 16.11 11.56
N ALA A 296 -11.93 16.61 12.37
CA ALA A 296 -12.19 16.85 13.79
C ALA A 296 -13.28 17.90 14.01
N ARG A 297 -13.40 18.91 13.15
CA ARG A 297 -14.46 19.91 13.28
C ARG A 297 -15.85 19.30 13.11
N ASP A 298 -15.97 18.37 12.17
CA ASP A 298 -17.26 17.78 11.81
C ASP A 298 -17.62 16.62 12.77
N ALA A 299 -16.67 15.73 13.06
CA ALA A 299 -16.91 14.53 13.87
C ALA A 299 -16.64 14.73 15.37
N ARG A 300 -15.65 15.55 15.73
CA ARG A 300 -15.10 15.67 17.10
C ARG A 300 -14.86 17.13 17.52
N PRO A 301 -15.85 18.04 17.40
CA PRO A 301 -15.65 19.46 17.70
C PRO A 301 -15.22 19.71 19.16
N ASP A 302 -15.40 18.73 20.04
CA ASP A 302 -14.99 18.73 21.44
C ASP A 302 -13.47 18.73 21.67
N VAL A 303 -12.63 18.38 20.68
CA VAL A 303 -11.14 18.41 20.80
C VAL A 303 -10.55 19.83 20.73
N PHE A 304 -11.35 20.79 20.27
CA PHE A 304 -10.97 22.21 20.19
C PHE A 304 -11.33 22.95 21.48
N ALA A 305 -10.58 24.01 21.80
CA ALA A 305 -11.00 25.04 22.74
C ALA A 305 -12.11 25.91 22.13
N ASP A 306 -12.98 26.50 22.94
CA ASP A 306 -14.17 27.24 22.45
C ASP A 306 -13.84 28.41 21.52
N GLY A 307 -12.73 29.12 21.75
CA GLY A 307 -12.26 30.17 20.84
C GLY A 307 -11.81 29.62 19.48
N THR A 308 -11.20 28.44 19.46
CA THR A 308 -10.76 27.74 18.24
C THR A 308 -11.94 27.13 17.50
N LYS A 309 -12.94 26.58 18.20
CA LYS A 309 -14.20 26.08 17.60
C LYS A 309 -14.89 27.16 16.76
N LYS A 310 -14.99 28.38 17.28
CA LYS A 310 -15.64 29.52 16.59
C LYS A 310 -14.87 29.98 15.35
N ALA A 311 -13.54 29.99 15.40
CA ALA A 311 -12.70 30.29 14.23
C ALA A 311 -12.76 29.17 13.17
N ALA A 312 -13.04 27.95 13.60
CA ALA A 312 -13.20 26.77 12.77
C ALA A 312 -14.67 26.52 12.36
N GLY A 313 -15.50 27.54 12.14
CA GLY A 313 -16.94 27.38 11.82
C GLY A 313 -17.27 26.35 10.72
N PRO A 314 -18.53 25.87 10.63
CA PRO A 314 -18.92 24.78 9.73
C PRO A 314 -18.54 25.07 8.28
N ARG A 315 -18.02 24.07 7.58
CA ARG A 315 -17.59 24.22 6.18
C ARG A 315 -18.83 24.15 5.30
N ALA A 316 -19.35 25.30 4.88
CA ALA A 316 -20.38 25.36 3.85
C ALA A 316 -19.73 25.04 2.49
N ASP A 317 -19.60 23.76 2.15
CA ASP A 317 -19.10 23.33 0.83
C ASP A 317 -20.21 23.27 -0.23
N GLY A 318 -21.48 23.21 0.18
CA GLY A 318 -22.64 23.21 -0.70
C GLY A 318 -22.93 21.88 -1.39
N ALA A 319 -22.22 20.79 -1.04
CA ALA A 319 -22.37 19.53 -1.77
C ALA A 319 -23.76 18.92 -1.59
N ASP A 320 -24.31 18.98 -0.37
CA ASP A 320 -25.64 18.41 -0.07
C ASP A 320 -26.75 19.18 -0.81
N ALA A 321 -26.61 20.51 -0.90
CA ALA A 321 -27.53 21.35 -1.67
C ALA A 321 -27.41 21.09 -3.17
N ALA A 322 -26.19 20.91 -3.68
CA ALA A 322 -25.94 20.57 -5.08
C ALA A 322 -26.49 19.17 -5.43
N LEU A 323 -26.27 18.18 -4.56
CA LEU A 323 -26.81 16.82 -4.70
C LEU A 323 -28.34 16.83 -4.72
N ALA A 324 -28.97 17.51 -3.76
CA ALA A 324 -30.42 17.63 -3.70
C ALA A 324 -30.99 18.37 -4.93
N SER A 325 -30.22 19.25 -5.58
CA SER A 325 -30.61 19.84 -6.85
C SER A 325 -30.58 18.80 -7.98
N LEU A 326 -29.46 18.07 -8.10
CA LEU A 326 -29.26 17.06 -9.13
C LEU A 326 -30.29 15.91 -9.01
N GLU A 327 -30.60 15.47 -7.80
CA GLU A 327 -31.64 14.46 -7.51
C GLU A 327 -33.04 14.93 -7.94
N ARG A 328 -33.36 16.21 -7.75
CA ARG A 328 -34.66 16.76 -8.20
C ARG A 328 -34.77 16.76 -9.73
N GLU A 329 -33.66 17.02 -10.41
CA GLU A 329 -33.60 16.99 -11.88
C GLU A 329 -33.66 15.54 -12.41
N ALA A 330 -32.97 14.61 -11.75
CA ALA A 330 -32.95 13.18 -12.10
C ALA A 330 -34.36 12.54 -12.07
N LYS A 331 -35.28 13.03 -11.23
CA LYS A 331 -36.69 12.59 -11.24
C LYS A 331 -37.39 12.82 -12.58
N ARG A 332 -36.84 13.66 -13.45
CA ARG A 332 -37.41 14.04 -14.76
C ARG A 332 -36.54 13.59 -15.95
N ASP A 333 -35.38 13.01 -15.69
CA ASP A 333 -34.39 12.64 -16.70
C ASP A 333 -33.74 11.31 -16.34
N ALA A 334 -34.12 10.25 -17.05
CA ALA A 334 -33.67 8.89 -16.78
C ALA A 334 -32.16 8.70 -17.00
N ALA A 335 -31.57 9.39 -17.97
CA ALA A 335 -30.13 9.31 -18.24
C ALA A 335 -29.33 9.97 -17.11
N LEU A 336 -29.83 11.10 -16.59
CA LEU A 336 -29.26 11.72 -15.40
C LEU A 336 -29.40 10.82 -14.16
N ALA A 337 -30.54 10.14 -14.00
CA ALA A 337 -30.77 9.21 -12.89
C ALA A 337 -29.79 8.03 -12.91
N GLU A 338 -29.55 7.40 -14.07
CA GLU A 338 -28.59 6.32 -14.25
C GLU A 338 -27.13 6.78 -13.97
N THR A 339 -26.79 7.99 -14.43
CA THR A 339 -25.48 8.59 -14.15
C THR A 339 -25.29 8.87 -12.66
N LEU A 340 -26.36 9.33 -11.99
CA LEU A 340 -26.36 9.58 -10.55
C LEU A 340 -26.21 8.30 -9.74
N GLU A 341 -26.89 7.22 -10.13
CA GLU A 341 -26.76 5.90 -9.53
C GLU A 341 -25.32 5.36 -9.67
N THR A 342 -24.73 5.52 -10.86
CA THR A 342 -23.32 5.16 -11.10
C THR A 342 -22.37 5.94 -10.18
N TRP A 343 -22.60 7.24 -9.99
CA TRP A 343 -21.81 8.04 -9.05
C TRP A 343 -22.05 7.62 -7.59
N GLN A 344 -23.29 7.31 -7.19
CA GLN A 344 -23.58 6.85 -5.82
C GLN A 344 -22.88 5.53 -5.51
N ALA A 345 -22.81 4.61 -6.47
CA ALA A 345 -22.04 3.37 -6.33
C ALA A 345 -20.53 3.63 -6.14
N LEU A 346 -19.98 4.65 -6.81
CA LEU A 346 -18.60 5.09 -6.58
C LEU A 346 -18.42 5.80 -5.23
N ALA A 347 -19.36 6.67 -4.87
CA ALA A 347 -19.31 7.47 -3.65
C ALA A 347 -19.46 6.63 -2.37
N SER A 348 -20.12 5.47 -2.44
CA SER A 348 -20.26 4.54 -1.31
C SER A 348 -18.91 3.96 -0.86
N GLY A 349 -17.92 3.91 -1.76
CA GLY A 349 -16.55 3.48 -1.46
C GLY A 349 -15.60 4.63 -1.10
N ALA A 350 -16.11 5.82 -0.78
CA ALA A 350 -15.27 6.91 -0.31
C ALA A 350 -14.46 6.48 0.92
N GLY A 351 -13.15 6.71 0.87
CA GLY A 351 -12.20 6.25 1.88
C GLY A 351 -11.78 4.78 1.78
N HIS A 352 -12.46 3.97 0.98
CA HIS A 352 -12.21 2.52 0.86
C HIS A 352 -12.10 2.09 -0.61
N VAL A 353 -11.33 2.82 -1.41
CA VAL A 353 -11.26 2.61 -2.86
C VAL A 353 -10.72 1.23 -3.25
N ALA A 354 -9.81 0.66 -2.45
CA ALA A 354 -9.31 -0.69 -2.66
C ALA A 354 -10.40 -1.75 -2.42
N ASP A 355 -11.23 -1.55 -1.40
CA ASP A 355 -12.36 -2.44 -1.11
C ASP A 355 -13.46 -2.27 -2.15
N LEU A 356 -13.69 -1.06 -2.64
CA LEU A 356 -14.61 -0.77 -3.73
C LEU A 356 -14.16 -1.47 -5.03
N GLU A 357 -12.88 -1.36 -5.39
CA GLU A 357 -12.29 -2.08 -6.53
C GLU A 357 -12.48 -3.60 -6.38
N LYS A 358 -12.22 -4.13 -5.18
CA LYS A 358 -12.43 -5.55 -4.89
C LYS A 358 -13.91 -5.94 -5.02
N ALA A 359 -14.83 -5.14 -4.49
CA ALA A 359 -16.27 -5.40 -4.57
C ALA A 359 -16.74 -5.48 -6.03
N PHE A 360 -16.31 -4.54 -6.88
CA PHE A 360 -16.61 -4.61 -8.32
C PHE A 360 -16.02 -5.84 -9.01
N ILE A 361 -14.79 -6.23 -8.65
CA ILE A 361 -14.14 -7.44 -9.18
C ILE A 361 -14.91 -8.70 -8.76
N ASP A 362 -15.29 -8.78 -7.48
CA ASP A 362 -15.99 -9.92 -6.91
C ASP A 362 -17.36 -10.08 -7.58
N GLU A 363 -18.10 -8.97 -7.77
CA GLU A 363 -19.38 -8.92 -8.45
C GLU A 363 -19.28 -9.31 -9.94
N TRP A 364 -18.39 -8.68 -10.71
CA TRP A 364 -18.32 -8.89 -12.17
C TRP A 364 -17.76 -10.25 -12.58
N PHE A 365 -16.96 -10.86 -11.70
CA PHE A 365 -16.32 -12.14 -11.94
C PHE A 365 -16.80 -13.22 -10.98
N GLU A 366 -18.02 -13.10 -10.44
CA GLU A 366 -18.64 -14.12 -9.61
C GLU A 366 -18.57 -15.50 -10.30
N GLY A 367 -18.10 -16.51 -9.56
CA GLY A 367 -17.88 -17.86 -10.09
C GLY A 367 -16.67 -18.03 -11.01
N GLN A 368 -15.84 -17.00 -11.20
CA GLN A 368 -14.65 -17.01 -12.06
C GLN A 368 -13.37 -16.68 -11.28
N LEU A 369 -13.01 -17.53 -10.30
CA LEU A 369 -11.90 -17.32 -9.37
C LEU A 369 -10.57 -16.90 -10.05
N GLU A 370 -10.21 -17.52 -11.16
CA GLU A 370 -8.98 -17.14 -11.89
C GLU A 370 -9.03 -15.70 -12.42
N LYS A 371 -10.19 -15.23 -12.90
CA LYS A 371 -10.35 -13.84 -13.37
C LYS A 371 -10.35 -12.86 -12.21
N GLN A 372 -10.94 -13.23 -11.08
CA GLN A 372 -10.91 -12.45 -9.85
C GLN A 372 -9.45 -12.24 -9.40
N ILE A 373 -8.69 -13.34 -9.27
CA ILE A 373 -7.27 -13.29 -8.89
C ILE A 373 -6.46 -12.44 -9.87
N GLU A 374 -6.61 -12.65 -11.17
CA GLU A 374 -5.85 -11.89 -12.17
C GLU A 374 -6.15 -10.39 -12.14
N THR A 375 -7.43 -10.01 -12.02
CA THR A 375 -7.83 -8.60 -11.99
C THR A 375 -7.42 -7.95 -10.68
N PHE A 376 -7.51 -8.68 -9.57
CA PHE A 376 -7.03 -8.24 -8.26
C PHE A 376 -5.52 -7.98 -8.24
N MET A 377 -4.71 -8.83 -8.89
CA MET A 377 -3.27 -8.60 -8.99
C MET A 377 -2.94 -7.32 -9.79
N LEU A 378 -3.72 -7.01 -10.83
CA LEU A 378 -3.58 -5.74 -11.57
C LEU A 378 -4.01 -4.54 -10.71
N ALA A 379 -5.06 -4.69 -9.91
CA ALA A 379 -5.53 -3.68 -8.97
C ALA A 379 -4.48 -3.35 -7.90
N ARG A 380 -3.90 -4.39 -7.26
CA ARG A 380 -2.81 -4.24 -6.26
C ARG A 380 -1.62 -3.48 -6.80
N ARG A 381 -1.18 -3.81 -8.02
CA ARG A 381 -0.05 -3.12 -8.67
C ARG A 381 -0.31 -1.64 -8.96
N GLY A 382 -1.57 -1.31 -9.18
CA GLY A 382 -1.99 0.05 -9.28
C GLY A 382 -2.79 0.41 -10.52
N ASN A 383 -3.25 -0.58 -11.29
CA ASN A 383 -4.03 -0.29 -12.48
C ASN A 383 -5.50 0.04 -12.17
N ALA A 384 -6.11 -0.54 -11.13
CA ALA A 384 -7.53 -0.39 -10.80
C ALA A 384 -8.48 -0.51 -12.02
N PRO A 385 -8.43 -1.64 -12.77
CA PRO A 385 -9.19 -1.82 -13.99
C PRO A 385 -10.72 -1.76 -13.81
N ALA A 386 -11.26 -2.17 -12.64
CA ALA A 386 -12.70 -2.12 -12.42
C ALA A 386 -13.19 -0.68 -12.20
N LEU A 387 -12.51 0.06 -11.34
CA LEU A 387 -12.75 1.48 -11.09
C LEU A 387 -12.61 2.30 -12.37
N GLN A 388 -11.60 2.02 -13.20
CA GLN A 388 -11.47 2.64 -14.53
C GLN A 388 -12.73 2.46 -15.38
N HIS A 389 -13.35 1.28 -15.36
CA HIS A 389 -14.54 0.99 -16.14
C HIS A 389 -15.74 1.78 -15.63
N VAL A 390 -16.00 1.76 -14.32
CA VAL A 390 -17.11 2.52 -13.70
C VAL A 390 -16.93 4.02 -13.88
N LEU A 391 -15.70 4.55 -13.71
CA LEU A 391 -15.40 5.96 -13.94
C LEU A 391 -15.66 6.38 -15.40
N ARG A 392 -15.38 5.51 -16.38
CA ARG A 392 -15.67 5.79 -17.80
C ARG A 392 -17.17 5.82 -18.06
N SER A 393 -17.93 4.91 -17.45
CA SER A 393 -19.40 4.92 -17.51
C SER A 393 -19.96 6.22 -16.94
N LEU A 394 -19.49 6.62 -15.75
CA LEU A 394 -19.83 7.92 -15.15
C LEU A 394 -19.48 9.09 -16.07
N ALA A 395 -18.24 9.14 -16.59
CA ALA A 395 -17.78 10.21 -17.47
C ALA A 395 -18.69 10.40 -18.69
N SER A 396 -19.17 9.31 -19.29
CA SER A 396 -20.02 9.36 -20.48
C SER A 396 -21.38 10.02 -20.24
N GLY A 397 -21.91 9.96 -19.01
CA GLY A 397 -23.20 10.54 -18.61
C GLY A 397 -23.12 11.96 -18.03
N ILE A 398 -21.92 12.46 -17.69
CA ILE A 398 -21.76 13.79 -17.08
C ILE A 398 -21.99 14.92 -18.10
N ASP A 399 -22.74 15.93 -17.66
CA ASP A 399 -22.95 17.21 -18.36
C ASP A 399 -22.77 18.42 -17.41
N ALA A 400 -23.09 19.63 -17.88
CA ALA A 400 -22.90 20.87 -17.13
C ALA A 400 -23.65 20.94 -15.78
N ARG A 401 -24.74 20.18 -15.58
CA ARG A 401 -25.52 20.16 -14.33
C ARG A 401 -24.69 19.62 -13.16
N TRP A 402 -23.72 18.77 -13.44
CA TRP A 402 -22.83 18.16 -12.45
C TRP A 402 -21.79 19.13 -11.87
N PHE A 403 -21.57 20.29 -12.50
CA PHE A 403 -20.48 21.20 -12.12
C PHE A 403 -20.53 21.58 -10.64
N ALA A 404 -21.71 21.97 -10.13
CA ALA A 404 -21.86 22.41 -8.74
C ALA A 404 -21.55 21.28 -7.74
N LEU A 405 -22.01 20.06 -8.03
CA LEU A 405 -21.74 18.90 -7.17
C LEU A 405 -20.26 18.51 -7.23
N GLY A 406 -19.69 18.38 -8.43
CA GLY A 406 -18.28 18.06 -8.61
C GLY A 406 -17.36 19.07 -7.91
N GLU A 407 -17.63 20.36 -8.06
CA GLU A 407 -16.85 21.41 -7.40
C GLU A 407 -16.94 21.34 -5.87
N ALA A 408 -18.16 21.18 -5.34
CA ALA A 408 -18.37 21.09 -3.90
C ALA A 408 -17.65 19.88 -3.29
N LEU A 409 -17.73 18.71 -3.95
CA LEU A 409 -17.08 17.48 -3.50
C LEU A 409 -15.55 17.56 -3.60
N VAL A 410 -15.01 18.11 -4.70
CA VAL A 410 -13.56 18.33 -4.82
C VAL A 410 -13.07 19.29 -3.74
N ARG A 411 -13.80 20.39 -3.48
CA ARG A 411 -13.47 21.35 -2.41
C ARG A 411 -13.54 20.71 -1.02
N ARG A 412 -14.56 19.89 -0.77
CA ARG A 412 -14.72 19.10 0.46
C ARG A 412 -13.51 18.19 0.66
N GLY A 413 -13.17 17.38 -0.33
CA GLY A 413 -12.06 16.43 -0.32
C GLY A 413 -10.66 17.05 -0.41
N ALA A 414 -10.53 18.30 -0.86
CA ALA A 414 -9.25 18.92 -1.17
C ALA A 414 -8.20 18.88 -0.04
N PRO A 415 -8.52 19.14 1.24
CA PRO A 415 -7.53 19.09 2.32
C PRO A 415 -7.09 17.68 2.71
N PHE A 416 -7.73 16.64 2.16
CA PHE A 416 -7.54 15.26 2.59
C PHE A 416 -6.69 14.46 1.61
N GLU A 417 -6.05 13.44 2.15
CA GLU A 417 -5.46 12.34 1.39
C GLU A 417 -6.56 11.60 0.62
N GLU A 418 -6.19 10.96 -0.49
CA GLU A 418 -7.17 10.36 -1.42
C GLU A 418 -7.87 9.12 -0.87
N THR A 419 -7.35 8.54 0.22
CA THR A 419 -7.96 7.44 0.99
C THR A 419 -8.91 7.94 2.08
N HIS A 420 -9.21 9.24 2.15
CA HIS A 420 -10.13 9.75 3.16
C HIS A 420 -11.59 9.64 2.71
N ALA A 421 -12.52 9.39 3.64
CA ALA A 421 -13.97 9.27 3.37
C ALA A 421 -14.61 10.53 2.78
N LEU A 422 -13.94 11.69 2.87
CA LEU A 422 -14.39 12.96 2.28
C LEU A 422 -13.85 13.18 0.86
N VAL A 423 -13.00 12.28 0.35
CA VAL A 423 -12.58 12.23 -1.04
C VAL A 423 -13.47 11.23 -1.76
N HIS A 424 -14.47 11.74 -2.46
CA HIS A 424 -15.45 10.91 -3.16
C HIS A 424 -14.93 10.50 -4.55
N PRO A 425 -14.83 9.19 -4.85
CA PRO A 425 -14.50 8.72 -6.19
C PRO A 425 -15.49 9.26 -7.23
N GLY A 426 -14.96 9.70 -8.37
CA GLY A 426 -15.71 10.33 -9.45
C GLY A 426 -15.90 11.84 -9.32
N ALA A 427 -15.55 12.47 -8.19
CA ALA A 427 -15.72 13.92 -8.02
C ALA A 427 -14.84 14.76 -8.97
N THR A 428 -13.59 14.35 -9.18
CA THR A 428 -12.68 15.03 -10.12
C THR A 428 -13.16 14.82 -11.56
N THR A 429 -13.59 13.61 -11.89
CA THR A 429 -14.18 13.28 -13.20
C THR A 429 -15.40 14.17 -13.48
N ALA A 430 -16.33 14.24 -12.52
CA ALA A 430 -17.53 15.07 -12.61
C ALA A 430 -17.21 16.54 -12.86
N LEU A 431 -16.33 17.14 -12.05
CA LEU A 431 -15.97 18.55 -12.21
C LEU A 431 -15.34 18.83 -13.58
N VAL A 432 -14.37 18.02 -14.00
CA VAL A 432 -13.60 18.29 -15.22
C VAL A 432 -14.43 18.03 -16.47
N VAL A 433 -15.22 16.95 -16.51
CA VAL A 433 -16.10 16.67 -17.66
C VAL A 433 -17.23 17.71 -17.76
N ALA A 434 -17.87 18.08 -16.64
CA ALA A 434 -18.94 19.08 -16.61
C ALA A 434 -18.47 20.47 -17.06
N THR A 435 -17.18 20.78 -16.89
CA THR A 435 -16.57 22.03 -17.37
C THR A 435 -16.54 22.10 -18.91
N GLY A 436 -16.46 20.97 -19.60
CA GLY A 436 -16.37 20.92 -21.07
C GLY A 436 -15.08 21.49 -21.67
N ASP A 437 -14.10 21.83 -20.83
CA ASP A 437 -12.78 22.37 -21.21
C ASP A 437 -11.73 21.82 -20.24
N PHE A 438 -10.86 20.94 -20.75
CA PHE A 438 -9.87 20.26 -19.91
C PHE A 438 -8.90 21.25 -19.24
N LYS A 439 -8.54 22.34 -19.92
CA LYS A 439 -7.60 23.33 -19.37
C LYS A 439 -8.21 24.05 -18.18
N LEU A 440 -9.48 24.43 -18.27
CA LEU A 440 -10.20 25.08 -17.18
C LEU A 440 -10.46 24.10 -16.03
N GLY A 441 -10.93 22.90 -16.34
CA GLY A 441 -11.17 21.86 -15.34
C GLY A 441 -9.90 21.49 -14.56
N ALA A 442 -8.80 21.19 -15.26
CA ALA A 442 -7.52 20.89 -14.62
C ALA A 442 -6.94 22.10 -13.85
N GLY A 443 -7.15 23.32 -14.35
CA GLY A 443 -6.82 24.55 -13.64
C GLY A 443 -7.57 24.65 -12.30
N ARG A 444 -8.88 24.33 -12.30
CA ARG A 444 -9.69 24.34 -11.08
C ARG A 444 -9.26 23.26 -10.09
N ILE A 445 -8.88 22.08 -10.57
CA ILE A 445 -8.27 21.04 -9.71
C ILE A 445 -6.95 21.54 -9.12
N THR A 446 -6.14 22.24 -9.91
CA THR A 446 -4.87 22.80 -9.42
C THR A 446 -5.10 23.82 -8.30
N GLU A 447 -6.07 24.72 -8.47
CA GLU A 447 -6.45 25.71 -7.48
C GLU A 447 -6.96 25.09 -6.17
N LEU A 448 -7.74 24.00 -6.26
CA LEU A 448 -8.37 23.38 -5.10
C LEU A 448 -7.45 22.38 -4.41
N CYS A 449 -6.71 21.57 -5.16
CA CYS A 449 -6.01 20.38 -4.66
C CYS A 449 -4.48 20.46 -4.71
N GLY A 450 -3.91 21.45 -5.41
CA GLY A 450 -2.49 21.57 -5.69
C GLY A 450 -2.09 21.10 -7.10
N PRO A 451 -0.81 21.26 -7.50
CA PRO A 451 -0.32 20.91 -8.84
C PRO A 451 -0.69 19.48 -9.26
N VAL A 452 -1.05 19.31 -10.54
CA VAL A 452 -1.49 18.01 -11.09
C VAL A 452 -0.41 16.92 -10.96
N GLU A 453 0.85 17.32 -10.94
CA GLU A 453 2.01 16.44 -10.77
C GLU A 453 2.14 15.87 -9.35
N GLU A 454 1.59 16.59 -8.35
CA GLU A 454 1.61 16.25 -6.92
C GLU A 454 0.32 15.55 -6.45
N LEU A 455 -0.68 15.42 -7.32
CA LEU A 455 -1.89 14.66 -7.02
C LEU A 455 -1.54 13.19 -6.80
N GLY A 456 -2.33 12.52 -5.97
CA GLY A 456 -2.24 11.09 -5.78
C GLY A 456 -2.86 10.31 -6.94
N ARG A 457 -2.81 8.99 -6.81
CA ARG A 457 -3.18 8.06 -7.87
C ARG A 457 -4.65 8.12 -8.27
N LEU A 458 -5.58 8.28 -7.31
CA LEU A 458 -7.02 8.31 -7.58
C LEU A 458 -7.37 9.55 -8.40
N ARG A 459 -6.96 10.74 -7.96
CA ARG A 459 -7.29 11.98 -8.68
C ARG A 459 -6.65 12.03 -10.07
N ARG A 460 -5.44 11.49 -10.22
CA ARG A 460 -4.78 11.35 -11.53
C ARG A 460 -5.53 10.38 -12.45
N LEU A 461 -6.01 9.27 -11.91
CA LEU A 461 -6.85 8.34 -12.67
C LEU A 461 -8.16 9.01 -13.13
N GLU A 462 -8.84 9.73 -12.25
CA GLU A 462 -10.06 10.48 -12.59
C GLU A 462 -9.81 11.57 -13.64
N LEU A 463 -8.69 12.30 -13.51
CA LEU A 463 -8.26 13.27 -14.52
C LEU A 463 -7.98 12.60 -15.87
N ALA A 464 -7.36 11.42 -15.88
CA ALA A 464 -7.12 10.68 -17.12
C ALA A 464 -8.44 10.25 -17.76
N VAL A 465 -9.39 9.72 -16.99
CA VAL A 465 -10.72 9.35 -17.51
C VAL A 465 -11.48 10.58 -18.04
N ALA A 466 -11.44 11.71 -17.33
CA ALA A 466 -12.04 12.96 -17.80
C ALA A 466 -11.38 13.47 -19.09
N ALA A 467 -10.05 13.37 -19.19
CA ALA A 467 -9.31 13.72 -20.40
C ALA A 467 -9.68 12.82 -21.58
N GLU A 468 -9.78 11.50 -21.37
CA GLU A 468 -10.24 10.54 -22.39
C GLU A 468 -11.61 10.96 -22.93
N GLU A 469 -12.56 11.28 -22.04
CA GLU A 469 -13.93 11.64 -22.41
C GLU A 469 -13.98 12.97 -23.18
N LEU A 470 -13.26 14.00 -22.72
CA LEU A 470 -13.22 15.29 -23.41
C LEU A 470 -12.56 15.19 -24.79
N VAL A 471 -11.57 14.29 -24.98
CA VAL A 471 -11.01 14.01 -26.31
C VAL A 471 -12.06 13.35 -27.20
N LYS A 472 -12.78 12.32 -26.72
CA LYS A 472 -13.85 11.64 -27.49
C LYS A 472 -14.95 12.60 -27.93
N ARG A 473 -15.32 13.56 -27.07
CA ARG A 473 -16.35 14.58 -27.36
C ARG A 473 -15.87 15.69 -28.30
N GLY A 474 -14.59 15.75 -28.65
CA GLY A 474 -14.03 16.87 -29.41
C GLY A 474 -14.15 18.21 -28.67
N ALA A 475 -14.04 18.16 -27.33
CA ALA A 475 -14.28 19.32 -26.47
C ALA A 475 -13.25 20.45 -26.68
N LYS A 476 -13.54 21.62 -26.14
CA LYS A 476 -12.62 22.76 -26.21
C LYS A 476 -11.30 22.40 -25.52
N ASN A 477 -10.18 22.76 -26.15
CA ASN A 477 -8.84 22.38 -25.69
C ASN A 477 -8.60 20.87 -25.57
N ALA A 478 -9.24 20.02 -26.38
CA ALA A 478 -8.96 18.58 -26.44
C ALA A 478 -7.45 18.26 -26.65
N ALA A 479 -6.71 19.13 -27.33
CA ALA A 479 -5.24 19.01 -27.44
C ALA A 479 -4.52 19.05 -26.08
N LYS A 480 -5.04 19.77 -25.08
CA LYS A 480 -4.49 19.79 -23.71
C LYS A 480 -4.82 18.51 -22.95
N ALA A 481 -6.03 17.96 -23.13
CA ALA A 481 -6.38 16.65 -22.61
C ALA A 481 -5.45 15.57 -23.20
N LEU A 482 -5.20 15.60 -24.51
CA LEU A 482 -4.27 14.69 -25.17
C LEU A 482 -2.83 14.82 -24.63
N GLN A 483 -2.34 16.05 -24.44
CA GLN A 483 -1.03 16.30 -23.83
C GLN A 483 -0.90 15.70 -22.43
N PHE A 484 -1.95 15.84 -21.61
CA PHE A 484 -2.00 15.23 -20.28
C PHE A 484 -1.96 13.70 -20.36
N LEU A 485 -2.78 13.08 -21.22
CA LEU A 485 -2.78 11.62 -21.42
C LEU A 485 -1.42 11.09 -21.86
N VAL A 486 -0.72 11.79 -22.77
CA VAL A 486 0.64 11.43 -23.19
C VAL A 486 1.63 11.51 -22.02
N GLY A 487 1.46 12.50 -21.13
CA GLY A 487 2.22 12.62 -19.90
C GLY A 487 2.01 11.43 -18.96
N GLU A 488 0.75 11.04 -18.73
CA GLU A 488 0.41 9.89 -17.88
C GLU A 488 0.91 8.57 -18.46
N ALA A 489 0.73 8.35 -19.77
CA ALA A 489 1.25 7.16 -20.44
C ALA A 489 2.79 7.06 -20.34
N ARG A 490 3.50 8.20 -20.46
CA ARG A 490 4.95 8.26 -20.27
C ARG A 490 5.35 7.93 -18.84
N ARG A 491 4.60 8.43 -17.84
CA ARG A 491 4.87 8.18 -16.42
C ARG A 491 4.68 6.69 -16.10
N PHE A 492 3.58 6.11 -16.57
CA PHE A 492 3.31 4.68 -16.42
C PHE A 492 4.41 3.82 -17.06
N ALA A 493 4.81 4.15 -18.28
CA ALA A 493 5.87 3.42 -19.00
C ALA A 493 7.22 3.42 -18.26
N LYS A 494 7.55 4.49 -17.52
CA LYS A 494 8.76 4.56 -16.69
C LYS A 494 8.69 3.65 -15.46
N GLN A 495 7.49 3.30 -15.01
CA GLN A 495 7.25 2.49 -13.82
C GLN A 495 6.93 1.03 -14.17
N ILE A 496 7.17 0.61 -15.42
CA ILE A 496 6.80 -0.73 -15.86
C ILE A 496 7.48 -1.85 -15.09
N ASP A 497 8.62 -1.62 -14.44
CA ASP A 497 9.28 -2.63 -13.60
C ASP A 497 8.94 -2.49 -12.11
N SER A 498 8.17 -1.48 -11.73
CA SER A 498 7.72 -1.28 -10.35
C SER A 498 6.56 -2.22 -10.00
N PHE A 499 6.60 -2.75 -8.77
CA PHE A 499 5.49 -3.47 -8.15
C PHE A 499 4.33 -2.52 -7.81
N ASP A 500 4.63 -1.26 -7.48
CA ASP A 500 3.65 -0.22 -7.22
C ASP A 500 3.79 0.92 -8.21
N THR A 501 2.71 1.25 -8.91
CA THR A 501 2.64 2.37 -9.86
C THR A 501 1.79 3.50 -9.28
N ASP A 502 2.27 4.74 -9.37
CA ASP A 502 1.53 5.92 -8.92
C ASP A 502 0.53 6.44 -9.96
N THR A 503 0.49 5.83 -11.13
CA THR A 503 -0.43 6.13 -12.23
C THR A 503 -0.93 4.84 -12.88
N ALA A 504 -2.14 4.88 -13.45
CA ALA A 504 -2.78 3.72 -14.07
C ALA A 504 -2.46 3.62 -15.57
N ALA A 505 -2.52 2.41 -16.12
CA ALA A 505 -2.31 2.16 -17.56
C ALA A 505 -3.42 2.73 -18.49
N SER A 506 -4.47 3.36 -17.94
CA SER A 506 -5.66 3.82 -18.70
C SER A 506 -5.29 4.70 -19.88
N ALA A 507 -4.48 5.75 -19.63
CA ALA A 507 -4.07 6.70 -20.64
C ALA A 507 -3.27 6.05 -21.79
N LEU A 508 -2.39 5.10 -21.46
CA LEU A 508 -1.64 4.34 -22.46
C LEU A 508 -2.59 3.52 -23.35
N GLY A 509 -3.53 2.78 -22.75
CA GLY A 509 -4.50 1.98 -23.49
C GLY A 509 -5.43 2.80 -24.40
N PHE A 510 -5.83 3.99 -23.96
CA PHE A 510 -6.61 4.93 -24.79
C PHE A 510 -5.80 5.43 -25.99
N LEU A 511 -4.58 5.93 -25.75
CA LEU A 511 -3.71 6.48 -26.79
C LEU A 511 -3.33 5.44 -27.85
N LEU A 512 -3.09 4.20 -27.44
CA LEU A 512 -2.81 3.09 -28.36
C LEU A 512 -3.98 2.84 -29.33
N ARG A 513 -5.23 2.87 -28.84
CA ARG A 513 -6.44 2.75 -29.67
C ARG A 513 -6.65 3.93 -30.61
N GLN A 514 -6.12 5.10 -30.26
CA GLN A 514 -6.11 6.28 -31.13
C GLN A 514 -4.95 6.27 -32.15
N GLY A 515 -4.04 5.28 -32.09
CA GLY A 515 -2.87 5.22 -32.98
C GLY A 515 -1.80 6.28 -32.66
N ASP A 516 -1.72 6.76 -31.41
CA ASP A 516 -0.77 7.80 -31.02
C ASP A 516 0.68 7.29 -31.09
N SER A 517 1.52 8.00 -31.85
CA SER A 517 2.92 7.61 -32.09
C SER A 517 3.80 7.61 -30.83
N ALA A 518 3.51 8.48 -29.86
CA ALA A 518 4.27 8.52 -28.60
C ALA A 518 3.94 7.30 -27.74
N ALA A 519 2.67 6.90 -27.67
CA ALA A 519 2.24 5.67 -26.99
C ALA A 519 2.90 4.42 -27.59
N VAL A 520 2.97 4.31 -28.92
CA VAL A 520 3.69 3.22 -29.60
C VAL A 520 5.18 3.22 -29.23
N ALA A 521 5.82 4.39 -29.21
CA ALA A 521 7.22 4.53 -28.80
C ALA A 521 7.45 4.13 -27.34
N PHE A 522 6.51 4.44 -26.44
CA PHE A 522 6.58 4.01 -25.04
C PHE A 522 6.47 2.49 -24.92
N VAL A 523 5.52 1.85 -25.61
CA VAL A 523 5.39 0.38 -25.64
C VAL A 523 6.66 -0.29 -26.15
N ARG A 524 7.23 0.23 -27.25
CA ARG A 524 8.50 -0.25 -27.78
C ARG A 524 9.60 -0.19 -26.71
N LYS A 525 9.78 0.95 -26.06
CA LYS A 525 10.77 1.12 -25.00
C LYS A 525 10.52 0.15 -23.83
N MET A 526 9.26 -0.01 -23.41
CA MET A 526 8.89 -0.95 -22.34
C MET A 526 9.31 -2.38 -22.69
N PHE A 527 9.03 -2.86 -23.91
CA PHE A 527 9.48 -4.19 -24.32
C PHE A 527 11.00 -4.30 -24.45
N GLU A 528 11.69 -3.23 -24.87
CA GLU A 528 13.15 -3.18 -24.95
C GLU A 528 13.85 -3.16 -23.58
N THR A 529 13.24 -2.59 -22.53
CA THR A 529 13.93 -2.38 -21.25
C THR A 529 13.37 -3.17 -20.06
N ALA A 530 12.09 -3.53 -20.04
CA ALA A 530 11.45 -4.14 -18.87
C ALA A 530 12.10 -5.47 -18.44
N SER A 531 12.29 -5.69 -17.15
CA SER A 531 12.73 -6.97 -16.59
C SER A 531 11.51 -7.86 -16.40
N PHE A 532 11.22 -8.72 -17.40
CA PHE A 532 10.02 -9.56 -17.41
C PHE A 532 9.96 -10.41 -16.14
N SER A 533 9.00 -10.08 -15.28
CA SER A 533 8.84 -10.65 -13.94
C SER A 533 7.35 -10.70 -13.59
N GLY A 534 7.01 -11.35 -12.47
CA GLY A 534 5.63 -11.39 -11.98
C GLY A 534 4.98 -9.99 -11.82
N ALA A 535 5.78 -8.96 -11.57
CA ALA A 535 5.31 -7.58 -11.43
C ALA A 535 4.70 -7.01 -12.72
N ASN A 536 5.32 -7.26 -13.87
CA ASN A 536 5.01 -6.55 -15.12
C ASN A 536 4.45 -7.43 -16.22
N TRP A 537 4.58 -8.74 -16.06
CA TRP A 537 4.17 -9.75 -17.02
C TRP A 537 2.77 -9.53 -17.58
N ARG A 538 1.78 -9.44 -16.68
CA ARG A 538 0.36 -9.38 -17.06
C ARG A 538 0.01 -8.10 -17.81
N THR A 539 0.63 -6.99 -17.41
CA THR A 539 0.47 -5.71 -18.12
C THR A 539 1.05 -5.81 -19.53
N LEU A 540 2.27 -6.35 -19.68
CA LEU A 540 2.94 -6.50 -20.97
C LEU A 540 2.20 -7.46 -21.90
N MET A 541 1.76 -8.61 -21.39
CA MET A 541 0.90 -9.54 -22.14
C MET A 541 -0.44 -8.91 -22.50
N GLY A 542 -1.01 -8.07 -21.64
CA GLY A 542 -2.21 -7.29 -21.95
C GLY A 542 -2.02 -6.35 -23.15
N ILE A 543 -0.83 -5.77 -23.31
CA ILE A 543 -0.48 -4.96 -24.49
C ILE A 543 -0.37 -5.85 -25.74
N VAL A 544 0.26 -7.02 -25.63
CA VAL A 544 0.33 -7.99 -26.75
C VAL A 544 -1.08 -8.39 -27.20
N THR A 545 -1.98 -8.72 -26.27
CA THR A 545 -3.38 -9.03 -26.57
C THR A 545 -4.11 -7.86 -27.21
N LEU A 546 -3.89 -6.63 -26.75
CA LEU A 546 -4.49 -5.43 -27.35
C LEU A 546 -4.03 -5.25 -28.81
N VAL A 547 -2.73 -5.46 -29.08
CA VAL A 547 -2.18 -5.39 -30.44
C VAL A 547 -2.77 -6.48 -31.34
N ASP A 548 -2.84 -7.72 -30.85
CA ASP A 548 -3.34 -8.87 -31.60
C ASP A 548 -4.85 -8.81 -31.89
N ARG A 549 -5.65 -8.12 -31.08
CA ARG A 549 -7.12 -8.12 -31.22
C ARG A 549 -7.70 -6.86 -31.81
N GLU A 550 -7.09 -5.71 -31.54
CA GLU A 550 -7.70 -4.41 -31.81
C GLU A 550 -6.86 -3.53 -32.73
N LEU A 551 -5.53 -3.54 -32.57
CA LEU A 551 -4.69 -2.53 -33.24
C LEU A 551 -4.09 -2.98 -34.56
N HIS A 552 -3.87 -4.29 -34.73
CA HIS A 552 -3.34 -4.95 -35.94
C HIS A 552 -2.52 -4.03 -36.86
N GLY A 553 -1.19 -3.95 -36.68
CA GLY A 553 -0.42 -3.09 -37.57
C GLY A 553 1.10 -3.24 -37.52
N PRO A 554 1.80 -2.95 -38.63
CA PRO A 554 3.26 -3.04 -38.73
C PRO A 554 4.00 -2.12 -37.77
N LEU A 555 3.34 -1.09 -37.22
CA LEU A 555 3.90 -0.15 -36.24
C LEU A 555 4.37 -0.84 -34.94
N PHE A 556 3.80 -1.99 -34.59
CA PHE A 556 4.17 -2.75 -33.38
C PHE A 556 5.21 -3.84 -33.63
N ALA A 557 5.63 -4.05 -34.89
CA ALA A 557 6.52 -5.15 -35.25
C ALA A 557 7.88 -5.07 -34.53
N ASP A 558 8.49 -3.88 -34.46
CA ASP A 558 9.76 -3.67 -33.73
C ASP A 558 9.60 -3.99 -32.23
N ALA A 559 8.49 -3.54 -31.65
CA ALA A 559 8.19 -3.69 -30.23
C ALA A 559 7.99 -5.19 -29.87
N LEU A 560 7.23 -5.93 -30.70
CA LEU A 560 6.99 -7.36 -30.51
C LEU A 560 8.23 -8.21 -30.79
N GLU A 561 9.07 -7.83 -31.75
CA GLU A 561 10.37 -8.48 -31.97
C GLU A 561 11.25 -8.35 -30.73
N ALA A 562 11.35 -7.14 -30.16
CA ALA A 562 12.11 -6.90 -28.94
C ALA A 562 11.55 -7.69 -27.75
N ALA A 563 10.22 -7.71 -27.58
CA ALA A 563 9.54 -8.47 -26.55
C ALA A 563 9.89 -9.97 -26.63
N PHE A 564 9.77 -10.56 -27.82
CA PHE A 564 10.12 -11.96 -28.03
C PHE A 564 11.62 -12.22 -27.85
N ALA A 565 12.48 -11.31 -28.34
CA ALA A 565 13.93 -11.45 -28.23
C ALA A 565 14.42 -11.48 -26.78
N ARG A 566 13.76 -10.71 -25.91
CA ARG A 566 14.03 -10.62 -24.47
C ARG A 566 13.22 -11.60 -23.64
N GLU A 567 12.58 -12.57 -24.28
CA GLU A 567 11.93 -13.71 -23.66
C GLU A 567 10.59 -13.43 -22.97
N LEU A 568 9.80 -12.45 -23.43
CA LEU A 568 8.42 -12.27 -22.97
C LEU A 568 7.57 -13.50 -23.35
N GLY A 569 6.73 -13.95 -22.42
CA GLY A 569 5.84 -15.11 -22.59
C GLY A 569 6.42 -16.42 -22.02
N ARG A 570 5.62 -17.17 -21.25
CA ARG A 570 6.01 -18.43 -20.64
C ARG A 570 5.63 -19.55 -21.61
N HIS A 571 6.26 -20.70 -21.42
CA HIS A 571 6.00 -21.86 -22.26
C HIS A 571 4.80 -22.69 -21.76
N ASP A 572 4.62 -22.77 -20.44
CA ASP A 572 3.58 -23.56 -19.76
C ASP A 572 2.15 -23.08 -20.04
N ASP A 573 1.97 -21.76 -20.14
CA ASP A 573 0.69 -21.15 -20.49
C ASP A 573 0.53 -20.84 -21.99
N GLY A 574 1.60 -20.99 -22.78
CA GLY A 574 1.65 -20.75 -24.22
C GLY A 574 1.85 -19.28 -24.63
N ASP A 575 2.05 -18.36 -23.68
CA ASP A 575 2.18 -16.92 -23.93
C ASP A 575 3.34 -16.62 -24.88
N ARG A 576 4.46 -17.35 -24.79
CA ARG A 576 5.63 -17.11 -25.66
C ARG A 576 5.31 -17.33 -27.14
N ALA A 577 4.59 -18.40 -27.45
CA ALA A 577 4.16 -18.70 -28.81
C ALA A 577 3.11 -17.69 -29.29
N TYR A 578 2.28 -17.18 -28.37
CA TYR A 578 1.32 -16.12 -28.67
C TYR A 578 2.01 -14.79 -29.06
N VAL A 579 3.07 -14.38 -28.34
CA VAL A 579 3.90 -13.23 -28.73
C VAL A 579 4.49 -13.43 -30.13
N ALA A 580 5.04 -14.63 -30.42
CA ALA A 580 5.61 -14.95 -31.73
C ALA A 580 4.59 -14.86 -32.87
N ALA A 581 3.38 -15.41 -32.65
CA ALA A 581 2.29 -15.35 -33.62
C ALA A 581 1.82 -13.90 -33.84
N THR A 582 1.72 -13.11 -32.78
CA THR A 582 1.34 -11.69 -32.86
C THR A 582 2.37 -10.89 -33.65
N PHE A 583 3.67 -11.12 -33.42
CA PHE A 583 4.74 -10.53 -34.23
C PHE A 583 4.61 -10.92 -35.72
N ALA A 584 4.36 -12.21 -35.99
CA ALA A 584 4.16 -12.71 -37.34
C ALA A 584 2.95 -12.10 -38.05
N LYS A 585 1.84 -11.85 -37.35
CA LYS A 585 0.68 -11.13 -37.90
C LYS A 585 1.02 -9.68 -38.25
N CYS A 586 1.84 -9.00 -37.44
CA CYS A 586 2.21 -7.61 -37.67
C CYS A 586 3.24 -7.43 -38.80
N ALA A 587 4.18 -8.36 -38.96
CA ALA A 587 5.22 -8.28 -40.00
C ALA A 587 5.64 -9.67 -40.54
N PRO A 588 4.83 -10.32 -41.38
CA PRO A 588 5.04 -11.72 -41.78
C PRO A 588 6.42 -12.01 -42.38
N ALA A 589 6.86 -11.21 -43.36
CA ALA A 589 8.13 -11.45 -44.05
C ALA A 589 9.35 -11.27 -43.13
N ARG A 590 9.29 -10.31 -42.20
CA ARG A 590 10.35 -10.04 -41.23
C ARG A 590 10.40 -11.11 -40.15
N ALA A 591 9.23 -11.42 -39.57
CA ALA A 591 9.08 -12.48 -38.58
C ALA A 591 9.57 -13.83 -39.12
N ARG A 592 9.24 -14.16 -40.37
CA ARG A 592 9.75 -15.37 -41.05
C ARG A 592 11.27 -15.44 -41.02
N ARG A 593 11.97 -14.41 -41.51
CA ARG A 593 13.44 -14.37 -41.52
C ARG A 593 14.03 -14.47 -40.12
N TYR A 594 13.43 -13.76 -39.16
CA TYR A 594 13.86 -13.75 -37.77
C TYR A 594 13.74 -15.13 -37.13
N PHE A 595 12.59 -15.80 -37.27
CA PHE A 595 12.35 -17.11 -36.68
C PHE A 595 13.11 -18.23 -37.40
N GLU A 596 13.25 -18.20 -38.74
CA GLU A 596 14.08 -19.18 -39.48
C GLU A 596 15.53 -19.17 -39.00
N LYS A 597 16.10 -17.97 -38.77
CA LYS A 597 17.47 -17.81 -38.25
C LYS A 597 17.61 -18.38 -36.83
N ARG A 598 16.62 -18.17 -35.96
CA ARG A 598 16.68 -18.62 -34.56
C ARG A 598 16.33 -20.09 -34.36
N LEU A 599 15.51 -20.68 -35.23
CA LEU A 599 15.07 -22.07 -35.10
C LEU A 599 16.24 -23.06 -35.11
N ALA A 600 17.29 -22.78 -35.88
CA ALA A 600 18.49 -23.61 -35.92
C ALA A 600 19.24 -23.68 -34.58
N ASN A 601 19.07 -22.68 -33.71
CA ASN A 601 19.75 -22.54 -32.42
C ASN A 601 18.78 -22.59 -31.24
N ALA A 602 17.59 -23.15 -31.42
CA ALA A 602 16.61 -23.25 -30.34
C ALA A 602 17.16 -24.15 -29.22
N ALA A 603 17.23 -23.61 -28.00
CA ALA A 603 17.81 -24.31 -26.85
C ALA A 603 16.92 -25.46 -26.37
N THR A 604 15.61 -25.35 -26.56
CA THR A 604 14.62 -26.27 -26.02
C THR A 604 13.52 -26.63 -27.04
N PRO A 605 12.83 -27.77 -26.88
CA PRO A 605 11.65 -28.11 -27.68
C PRO A 605 10.53 -27.06 -27.57
N GLN A 606 10.37 -26.43 -26.40
CA GLN A 606 9.35 -25.41 -26.14
C GLN A 606 9.68 -24.09 -26.85
N ASP A 607 10.96 -23.69 -26.92
CA ASP A 607 11.40 -22.57 -27.75
C ASP A 607 11.18 -22.86 -29.24
N SER A 608 11.50 -24.08 -29.67
CA SER A 608 11.27 -24.52 -31.05
C SER A 608 9.78 -24.41 -31.41
N ALA A 609 8.88 -24.77 -30.48
CA ALA A 609 7.44 -24.67 -30.68
C ALA A 609 6.97 -23.20 -30.79
N ALA A 610 7.49 -22.29 -29.96
CA ALA A 610 7.18 -20.87 -30.06
C ALA A 610 7.67 -20.26 -31.38
N LEU A 611 8.89 -20.58 -31.81
CA LEU A 611 9.44 -20.14 -33.10
C LEU A 611 8.64 -20.70 -34.28
N LEU A 612 8.25 -21.98 -34.22
CA LEU A 612 7.42 -22.60 -35.25
C LEU A 612 6.00 -22.05 -35.28
N ALA A 613 5.43 -21.63 -34.14
CA ALA A 613 4.14 -20.96 -34.11
C ALA A 613 4.19 -19.66 -34.92
N GLY A 614 5.20 -18.83 -34.67
CA GLY A 614 5.45 -17.62 -35.47
C GLY A 614 5.69 -17.92 -36.96
N LEU A 615 6.45 -18.97 -37.30
CA LEU A 615 6.70 -19.37 -38.69
C LEU A 615 5.45 -19.84 -39.43
N VAL A 616 4.62 -20.66 -38.79
CA VAL A 616 3.37 -21.14 -39.38
C VAL A 616 2.40 -19.98 -39.58
N THR A 617 2.33 -19.03 -38.65
CA THR A 617 1.55 -17.80 -38.80
C THR A 617 2.09 -16.92 -39.94
N ALA A 618 3.41 -16.77 -40.06
CA ALA A 618 4.03 -15.91 -41.08
C ALA A 618 4.00 -16.52 -42.49
N ALA A 619 4.00 -17.84 -42.63
CA ALA A 619 4.07 -18.56 -43.90
C ALA A 619 3.17 -19.82 -43.91
N PRO A 620 1.85 -19.68 -43.80
CA PRO A 620 0.91 -20.81 -43.65
C PRO A 620 0.98 -21.84 -44.78
N ALA A 621 1.31 -21.39 -46.00
CA ALA A 621 1.37 -22.23 -47.19
C ALA A 621 2.66 -23.07 -47.30
N ASP A 622 3.70 -22.80 -46.50
CA ASP A 622 4.98 -23.50 -46.58
C ASP A 622 4.91 -24.93 -46.00
N ALA A 623 4.96 -25.94 -46.87
CA ALA A 623 4.85 -27.34 -46.50
C ALA A 623 6.02 -27.84 -45.63
N ARG A 624 7.22 -27.25 -45.78
CA ARG A 624 8.40 -27.62 -44.99
C ARG A 624 8.21 -27.21 -43.53
N ILE A 625 7.73 -25.99 -43.29
CA ILE A 625 7.47 -25.46 -41.94
C ILE A 625 6.39 -26.30 -41.24
N ARG A 626 5.29 -26.62 -41.95
CA ARG A 626 4.24 -27.50 -41.39
C ARG A 626 4.79 -28.88 -41.02
N LYS A 627 5.61 -29.49 -41.89
CA LYS A 627 6.24 -30.78 -41.60
C LYS A 627 7.14 -30.71 -40.36
N GLN A 628 7.90 -29.62 -40.19
CA GLN A 628 8.70 -29.39 -38.98
C GLN A 628 7.84 -29.23 -37.72
N ALA A 629 6.73 -28.47 -37.80
CA ALA A 629 5.77 -28.33 -36.72
C ALA A 629 5.15 -29.68 -36.31
N THR A 630 4.68 -30.49 -37.27
CA THR A 630 4.16 -31.83 -37.02
C THR A 630 5.22 -32.75 -36.39
N ALA A 631 6.45 -32.71 -36.91
CA ALA A 631 7.54 -33.52 -36.39
C ALA A 631 7.95 -33.11 -34.96
N LEU A 632 7.85 -31.83 -34.61
CA LEU A 632 8.09 -31.36 -33.24
C LEU A 632 6.95 -31.78 -32.31
N LEU A 633 5.69 -31.60 -32.71
CA LEU A 633 4.54 -32.01 -31.92
C LEU A 633 4.60 -33.48 -31.54
N ALA A 634 5.04 -34.36 -32.45
CA ALA A 634 5.23 -35.79 -32.16
C ALA A 634 6.32 -36.11 -31.12
N LYS A 635 7.23 -35.16 -30.84
CA LYS A 635 8.32 -35.31 -29.85
C LYS A 635 7.98 -34.71 -28.49
N LEU A 636 7.07 -33.74 -28.45
CA LEU A 636 6.67 -33.10 -27.21
C LEU A 636 5.86 -34.08 -26.34
N LYS A 637 5.97 -33.92 -25.03
CA LYS A 637 5.37 -34.79 -24.02
C LYS A 637 4.16 -34.10 -23.39
N PRO A 638 2.94 -34.66 -23.52
CA PRO A 638 1.74 -34.10 -22.89
C PRO A 638 1.79 -34.03 -21.36
N THR A 639 2.68 -34.82 -20.73
CA THR A 639 2.86 -34.87 -19.27
C THR A 639 3.74 -33.74 -18.73
N ASP A 640 4.54 -33.08 -19.57
CA ASP A 640 5.35 -31.91 -19.17
C ASP A 640 4.54 -30.63 -19.40
N GLU A 641 4.43 -29.79 -18.36
CA GLU A 641 3.55 -28.61 -18.42
C GLU A 641 4.01 -27.59 -19.48
N ALA A 642 5.32 -27.36 -19.57
CA ALA A 642 5.92 -26.41 -20.50
C ALA A 642 5.81 -26.90 -21.95
N GLU A 643 6.04 -28.19 -22.20
CA GLU A 643 5.86 -28.80 -23.52
C GLU A 643 4.39 -28.83 -23.94
N CYS A 644 3.47 -29.09 -23.00
CA CYS A 644 2.04 -29.10 -23.25
C CYS A 644 1.51 -27.71 -23.63
N GLY A 645 1.85 -26.67 -22.87
CA GLY A 645 1.48 -25.28 -23.18
C GLY A 645 2.00 -24.83 -24.54
N ALA A 646 3.28 -25.12 -24.83
CA ALA A 646 3.91 -24.79 -26.10
C ALA A 646 3.31 -25.56 -27.28
N ALA A 647 3.00 -26.85 -27.12
CA ALA A 647 2.34 -27.67 -28.13
C ALA A 647 0.95 -27.13 -28.46
N LEU A 648 0.13 -26.86 -27.44
CA LEU A 648 -1.23 -26.35 -27.61
C LEU A 648 -1.24 -24.98 -28.30
N ALA A 649 -0.30 -24.09 -27.96
CA ALA A 649 -0.19 -22.79 -28.60
C ALA A 649 0.28 -22.89 -30.07
N LEU A 650 1.21 -23.80 -30.38
CA LEU A 650 1.61 -24.10 -31.77
C LEU A 650 0.44 -24.67 -32.59
N LEU A 651 -0.34 -25.59 -32.01
CA LEU A 651 -1.54 -26.15 -32.64
C LEU A 651 -2.59 -25.06 -32.93
N ARG A 652 -2.80 -24.13 -31.99
CA ARG A 652 -3.67 -22.96 -32.18
C ARG A 652 -3.18 -22.07 -33.32
N ALA A 653 -1.90 -21.69 -33.31
CA ALA A 653 -1.32 -20.85 -34.35
C ALA A 653 -1.47 -21.50 -35.74
N ALA A 654 -1.25 -22.81 -35.85
CA ALA A 654 -1.44 -23.55 -37.09
C ALA A 654 -2.91 -23.61 -37.55
N HIS A 655 -3.84 -23.79 -36.61
CA HIS A 655 -5.26 -23.76 -36.90
C HIS A 655 -5.73 -22.38 -37.38
N GLU A 656 -5.37 -21.31 -36.66
CA GLU A 656 -5.69 -19.92 -37.04
C GLU A 656 -5.08 -19.55 -38.41
N ALA A 657 -3.94 -20.14 -38.75
CA ALA A 657 -3.28 -19.97 -40.05
C ALA A 657 -3.88 -20.86 -41.17
N GLY A 658 -4.96 -21.61 -40.89
CA GLY A 658 -5.70 -22.40 -41.88
C GLY A 658 -5.15 -23.81 -42.16
N ALA A 659 -4.23 -24.34 -41.34
CA ALA A 659 -3.70 -25.69 -41.52
C ALA A 659 -4.71 -26.77 -41.10
N ARG A 660 -5.01 -27.70 -42.01
CA ARG A 660 -5.96 -28.81 -41.76
C ARG A 660 -5.36 -29.86 -40.81
N GLY A 661 -6.20 -30.46 -39.95
CA GLY A 661 -5.83 -31.56 -39.05
C GLY A 661 -5.33 -31.15 -37.66
N TYR A 662 -4.85 -29.91 -37.48
CA TYR A 662 -4.29 -29.43 -36.23
C TYR A 662 -5.33 -29.26 -35.11
N ALA A 663 -6.60 -28.98 -35.45
CA ALA A 663 -7.68 -28.94 -34.45
C ALA A 663 -7.96 -30.31 -33.83
N ALA A 664 -7.91 -31.39 -34.63
CA ALA A 664 -8.13 -32.74 -34.15
C ALA A 664 -6.98 -33.22 -33.25
N GLU A 665 -5.74 -32.87 -33.59
CA GLU A 665 -4.57 -33.11 -32.75
C GLU A 665 -4.64 -32.30 -31.46
N GLY A 666 -5.06 -31.02 -31.53
CA GLY A 666 -5.39 -30.19 -30.36
C GLY A 666 -6.30 -30.88 -29.36
N ARG A 667 -7.39 -31.50 -29.83
CA ARG A 667 -8.31 -32.26 -28.96
C ARG A 667 -7.64 -33.43 -28.24
N ARG A 668 -6.73 -34.15 -28.89
CA ARG A 668 -5.97 -35.25 -28.25
C ARG A 668 -5.06 -34.73 -27.15
N TRP A 669 -4.37 -33.63 -27.42
CA TRP A 669 -3.50 -32.96 -26.45
C TRP A 669 -4.27 -32.44 -25.24
N VAL A 670 -5.48 -31.91 -25.45
CA VAL A 670 -6.37 -31.46 -24.37
C VAL A 670 -6.83 -32.62 -23.51
N ALA A 671 -7.25 -33.73 -24.12
CA ALA A 671 -7.67 -34.92 -23.39
C ALA A 671 -6.53 -35.55 -22.56
N ALA A 672 -5.28 -35.37 -22.99
CA ALA A 672 -4.09 -35.83 -22.28
C ALA A 672 -3.64 -34.88 -21.16
N LYS A 673 -4.20 -33.66 -21.09
CA LYS A 673 -3.78 -32.62 -20.14
C LYS A 673 -4.34 -32.85 -18.74
N LYS A 674 -3.49 -32.70 -17.72
CA LYS A 674 -3.88 -32.73 -16.29
C LYS A 674 -3.80 -31.38 -15.55
N THR A 675 -3.57 -30.25 -16.23
CA THR A 675 -2.96 -29.07 -15.59
C THR A 675 -3.80 -27.79 -15.62
N LYS A 676 -3.52 -26.94 -14.61
CA LYS A 676 -4.31 -25.80 -14.09
C LYS A 676 -3.93 -24.40 -14.66
N TYR A 677 -3.02 -24.30 -15.63
CA TYR A 677 -2.41 -23.00 -16.03
C TYR A 677 -2.48 -22.64 -17.52
N VAL A 678 -3.52 -23.05 -18.26
CA VAL A 678 -3.64 -22.63 -19.67
C VAL A 678 -4.19 -21.21 -19.76
N ASN A 679 -3.53 -20.34 -20.54
CA ASN A 679 -3.99 -18.97 -20.70
C ASN A 679 -5.42 -18.92 -21.31
N LYS A 680 -6.15 -17.83 -21.04
CA LYS A 680 -7.57 -17.70 -21.40
C LYS A 680 -7.83 -17.84 -22.89
N GLU A 681 -6.92 -17.38 -23.72
CA GLU A 681 -7.13 -17.41 -25.16
C GLU A 681 -6.99 -18.82 -25.72
N LEU A 682 -5.98 -19.54 -25.25
CA LEU A 682 -5.82 -20.94 -25.57
C LEU A 682 -7.00 -21.74 -25.00
N ALA A 683 -7.46 -21.46 -23.77
CA ALA A 683 -8.66 -22.07 -23.21
C ALA A 683 -9.95 -21.75 -23.99
N ALA A 684 -10.09 -20.52 -24.50
CA ALA A 684 -11.23 -20.12 -25.32
C ALA A 684 -11.20 -20.82 -26.68
N TRP A 685 -10.02 -20.88 -27.32
CA TRP A 685 -9.82 -21.64 -28.54
C TRP A 685 -10.14 -23.13 -28.33
N LEU A 686 -9.68 -23.72 -27.22
CA LEU A 686 -9.98 -25.11 -26.86
C LEU A 686 -11.47 -25.39 -26.67
N ARG A 687 -12.20 -24.46 -26.05
CA ARG A 687 -13.67 -24.55 -25.92
C ARG A 687 -14.38 -24.39 -27.26
N ALA A 688 -13.96 -23.43 -28.07
CA ALA A 688 -14.51 -23.22 -29.41
C ALA A 688 -14.23 -24.40 -30.35
N ALA A 689 -13.05 -25.01 -30.25
CA ALA A 689 -12.67 -26.23 -30.95
C ALA A 689 -13.42 -27.48 -30.48
N ASN A 690 -14.08 -27.40 -29.31
CA ASN A 690 -15.02 -28.41 -28.75
C ASN A 690 -16.50 -28.08 -29.04
N LEU A 691 -16.82 -26.98 -29.72
CA LEU A 691 -18.16 -26.65 -30.22
C LEU A 691 -18.14 -26.57 -31.75
N ARG A 692 -17.95 -27.73 -32.40
CA ARG A 692 -18.46 -28.15 -33.72
C ARG A 692 -17.84 -29.48 -34.14
#